data_AF-A0A9W3AFY7-F1
#
_entry.id   AF-A0A9W3AFY7-F1
#
_cell.length_a   1.000
_cell.length_b   1.000
_cell.length_c   1.000
_cell.angle_alpha   90.00
_cell.angle_beta   90.00
_cell.angle_gamma   90.00
#
_symmetry.space_group_name_H-M   'P 1'
#
loop_
_entity.id
_entity.type
_entity.pdbx_description
1 polymer ?
#
loop_
_entity_poly.entity_id
_entity_poly.type
_entity_poly.pdbx_seq_one_letter_code
_entity_poly.pdbx_strand_id
1 'polypeptide(L)'
;MACVREMPKCNIDRSFSAFRAMLSAFKSNGATAIVTFLAWTLTSFLCHECAKIFLTGFPRLFEPTYSDLGPVLHVMPSVIVTSIQCLTCVFCVSISGAVTSTPVAIFVVGHVLATLATNSSMTYIEAASTLAIKLTEPVTMAVAHHIVFETSVTIETIVSIPLIIFGSLLFSVKTTFQTSDTAGIVLAFLSNLILTARNVAIKKHQVNTAPVQLRSRNCISALLCVQMAILLLVYILENEFVIPVKCSFILGALFVSGLCHVAYSYISTIIVLKVMNVISHSIANICKRLLVVLLLYGIGKRVASSWNMLGLTLAVIGLYIYIRGQIITKMVSTNTQDGLLTSKSVQRGLILCLSVIAMMSLIHHNAQSGTSFFSQLQQKMNVSVCRSFSPSNYMRDYSVEEDPKLAEFLTWRLVDHPYETDMRAKNLITHAEIIQESRRVLINLLTDLIGPIQNVMLLEIATYSNKGDPAIAAGEVMLLREMNKTIVYYCETHSCNKKKNMLLEKSISDNFTKDNLVILMQGGGNVIGYQSIDQIRSLIMDRYPEHRKILLSQSIWLNKNSNNSLISARIIYSNRTNLTMFLRDRQSLEIAKQSFQGVKLILAPDLAFGLGALPRQMPPMYDIIWLRRKDQESAKYAMPKVPNNVSIHISDWLNEWSSNVGTRDMETSFLIAFSGIHFLQRGRVVVTDRLHGHILSTLLNIPHVLIDNPPFYKLSSFHQSWTYSLSNSVIINNGTNALDAAIKLLSIYDRVLPPVGPIDMNRFTKL
;
A
#
# COMPACT_ATOMS: atom_id res chain seq x y z
N MET A 1 23.80 58.03 47.11
CA MET A 1 24.33 56.63 47.19
C MET A 1 23.32 55.85 48.01
N ALA A 2 22.74 54.72 47.66
CA ALA A 2 22.77 53.81 46.53
C ALA A 2 21.42 53.03 46.60
N CYS A 3 20.67 52.94 45.50
CA CYS A 3 20.43 51.67 44.79
C CYS A 3 19.69 50.57 45.58
N VAL A 4 18.34 50.59 45.54
CA VAL A 4 17.53 49.37 45.49
C VAL A 4 16.44 49.60 44.44
N ARG A 5 16.64 49.02 43.26
CA ARG A 5 15.63 48.94 42.19
C ARG A 5 14.71 47.76 42.48
N GLU A 6 13.43 48.04 42.68
CA GLU A 6 12.37 47.04 42.55
C GLU A 6 12.25 46.61 41.08
N MET A 7 12.23 45.29 40.87
CA MET A 7 11.93 44.68 39.57
C MET A 7 10.44 44.84 39.23
N PRO A 8 10.06 45.32 38.04
CA PRO A 8 8.71 45.18 37.56
C PRO A 8 8.49 43.77 36.99
N LYS A 9 7.45 43.12 37.50
CA LYS A 9 6.91 41.82 37.10
C LYS A 9 6.84 41.68 35.57
N CYS A 10 7.38 40.58 35.07
CA CYS A 10 7.33 40.17 33.67
C CYS A 10 5.87 39.91 33.26
N ASN A 11 5.27 40.85 32.54
CA ASN A 11 3.88 40.78 32.09
C ASN A 11 3.78 39.85 30.86
N ILE A 12 3.42 38.59 31.09
CA ILE A 12 3.18 37.54 30.08
C ILE A 12 2.01 37.88 29.12
N ASP A 13 1.26 38.95 29.38
CA ASP A 13 0.10 39.38 28.60
C ASP A 13 0.39 40.08 27.25
N ARG A 14 1.64 40.49 26.96
CA ARG A 14 1.97 41.12 25.66
C ARG A 14 2.08 40.13 24.49
N SER A 15 2.25 38.84 24.76
CA SER A 15 2.28 37.77 23.75
C SER A 15 0.89 37.48 23.18
N PHE A 16 -0.15 37.73 23.98
CA PHE A 16 -1.55 37.49 23.61
C PHE A 16 -2.23 38.72 22.99
N SER A 17 -1.66 39.93 23.11
CA SER A 17 -2.24 41.14 22.52
C SER A 17 -2.09 41.18 21.00
N ALA A 18 -1.00 40.66 20.43
CA ALA A 18 -0.81 40.52 18.99
C ALA A 18 -1.74 39.45 18.37
N PHE A 19 -1.96 38.34 19.10
CA PHE A 19 -2.92 37.31 18.72
C PHE A 19 -4.37 37.82 18.86
N ARG A 20 -4.68 38.61 19.90
CA ARG A 20 -5.98 39.30 20.07
C ARG A 20 -6.21 40.41 19.05
N ALA A 21 -5.19 41.13 18.59
CA ALA A 21 -5.31 42.16 17.55
C ALA A 21 -5.51 41.53 16.15
N MET A 22 -4.86 40.40 15.88
CA MET A 22 -5.16 39.55 14.71
C MET A 22 -6.60 39.05 14.79
N LEU A 23 -7.03 38.49 15.94
CA LEU A 23 -8.41 38.05 16.18
C LEU A 23 -9.44 39.20 16.17
N SER A 24 -9.05 40.44 16.53
CA SER A 24 -9.96 41.60 16.54
C SER A 24 -10.14 42.21 15.16
N ALA A 25 -9.11 42.21 14.30
CA ALA A 25 -9.26 42.49 12.86
C ALA A 25 -10.09 41.42 12.15
N PHE A 26 -10.13 40.21 12.72
CA PHE A 26 -10.94 39.09 12.27
C PHE A 26 -12.33 39.00 12.94
N LYS A 27 -12.73 39.95 13.81
CA LYS A 27 -13.93 39.78 14.65
C LYS A 27 -15.29 40.05 14.00
N SER A 28 -15.36 40.57 12.76
CA SER A 28 -16.62 40.59 11.99
C SER A 28 -16.64 39.64 10.80
N ASN A 29 -15.48 39.15 10.34
CA ASN A 29 -15.33 38.40 9.07
C ASN A 29 -14.28 37.25 9.10
N GLY A 30 -13.71 36.91 10.26
CA GLY A 30 -12.55 36.02 10.37
C GLY A 30 -12.80 34.54 10.17
N ALA A 31 -13.98 34.06 10.55
CA ALA A 31 -14.41 32.70 10.20
C ALA A 31 -14.40 32.52 8.67
N THR A 32 -14.88 33.52 7.92
CA THR A 32 -14.94 33.50 6.45
C THR A 32 -13.54 33.46 5.82
N ALA A 33 -12.58 34.22 6.36
CA ALA A 33 -11.21 34.23 5.87
C ALA A 33 -10.49 32.89 6.12
N ILE A 34 -10.64 32.32 7.32
CA ILE A 34 -10.07 31.01 7.68
C ILE A 34 -10.67 29.91 6.79
N VAL A 35 -11.99 29.90 6.63
CA VAL A 35 -12.69 28.93 5.78
C VAL A 35 -12.24 29.07 4.32
N THR A 36 -12.07 30.29 3.82
CA THR A 36 -11.57 30.53 2.46
C THR A 36 -10.14 30.00 2.29
N PHE A 37 -9.26 30.22 3.27
CA PHE A 37 -7.89 29.72 3.25
C PHE A 37 -7.82 28.18 3.34
N LEU A 38 -8.64 27.56 4.20
CA LEU A 38 -8.72 26.10 4.30
C LEU A 38 -9.30 25.47 3.03
N ALA A 39 -10.37 26.04 2.47
CA ALA A 39 -10.95 25.58 1.20
C ALA A 39 -9.94 25.72 0.05
N TRP A 40 -9.21 26.83 -0.03
CA TRP A 40 -8.11 27.02 -0.97
C TRP A 40 -7.02 25.96 -0.80
N THR A 41 -6.67 25.65 0.44
CA THR A 41 -5.66 24.64 0.78
C THR A 41 -6.06 23.24 0.33
N LEU A 42 -7.26 22.80 0.74
CA LEU A 42 -7.78 21.48 0.45
C LEU A 42 -7.95 21.26 -1.06
N THR A 43 -8.60 22.19 -1.76
CA THR A 43 -8.84 22.06 -3.20
C THR A 43 -7.53 22.11 -4.01
N SER A 44 -6.54 22.92 -3.59
CA SER A 44 -5.23 22.92 -4.24
C SER A 44 -4.48 21.60 -4.04
N PHE A 45 -4.56 21.00 -2.85
CA PHE A 45 -3.94 19.70 -2.57
C PHE A 45 -4.57 18.58 -3.40
N LEU A 46 -5.91 18.44 -3.33
CA LEU A 46 -6.63 17.40 -4.05
C LEU A 46 -6.46 17.51 -5.57
N CYS A 47 -6.37 18.73 -6.12
CA CYS A 47 -6.06 18.92 -7.53
C CYS A 47 -4.75 18.25 -7.93
N HIS A 48 -3.66 18.55 -7.21
CA HIS A 48 -2.32 18.08 -7.56
C HIS A 48 -2.12 16.59 -7.26
N GLU A 49 -2.67 16.08 -6.15
CA GLU A 49 -2.62 14.64 -5.84
C GLU A 49 -3.36 13.82 -6.88
N CYS A 50 -4.60 14.20 -7.23
CA CYS A 50 -5.37 13.48 -8.24
C CYS A 50 -4.76 13.60 -9.64
N ALA A 51 -4.16 14.74 -9.98
CA ALA A 51 -3.38 14.88 -11.20
C ALA A 51 -2.21 13.87 -11.22
N LYS A 52 -1.46 13.74 -10.12
CA LYS A 52 -0.34 12.80 -10.03
C LYS A 52 -0.79 11.33 -10.12
N ILE A 53 -1.94 10.98 -9.53
CA ILE A 53 -2.56 9.65 -9.68
C ILE A 53 -2.81 9.35 -11.16
N PHE A 54 -3.37 10.30 -11.92
CA PHE A 54 -3.57 10.12 -13.35
C PHE A 54 -2.25 10.03 -14.13
N LEU A 55 -1.32 10.97 -13.92
CA LEU A 55 -0.03 11.03 -14.63
C LEU A 55 0.79 9.75 -14.47
N THR A 56 0.69 9.08 -13.33
CA THR A 56 1.39 7.82 -13.04
C THR A 56 0.60 6.58 -13.42
N GLY A 57 -0.73 6.62 -13.32
CA GLY A 57 -1.60 5.50 -13.64
C GLY A 57 -1.84 5.33 -15.15
N PHE A 58 -1.93 6.44 -15.89
CA PHE A 58 -2.28 6.43 -17.31
C PHE A 58 -1.27 5.65 -18.19
N PRO A 59 0.06 5.85 -18.08
CA PRO A 59 1.03 5.06 -18.86
C PRO A 59 0.95 3.55 -18.58
N ARG A 60 0.66 3.16 -17.33
CA ARG A 60 0.58 1.76 -16.88
C ARG A 60 -0.61 1.00 -17.45
N LEU A 61 -1.62 1.70 -17.99
CA LEU A 61 -2.74 1.08 -18.69
C LEU A 61 -2.35 0.49 -20.06
N PHE A 62 -1.17 0.85 -20.58
CA PHE A 62 -0.74 0.55 -21.95
C PHE A 62 0.64 -0.13 -22.03
N GLU A 63 1.17 -0.74 -20.97
CA GLU A 63 2.40 -1.56 -21.05
C GLU A 63 2.06 -2.96 -21.59
N PRO A 64 2.65 -3.38 -22.72
CA PRO A 64 4.03 -3.12 -23.15
C PRO A 64 4.23 -2.06 -24.24
N THR A 65 3.17 -1.46 -24.77
CA THR A 65 3.23 -0.53 -25.91
C THR A 65 3.87 0.82 -25.56
N TYR A 66 3.85 1.25 -24.30
CA TYR A 66 4.28 2.60 -23.90
C TYR A 66 5.81 2.78 -23.83
N SER A 67 6.59 1.71 -23.62
CA SER A 67 8.06 1.78 -23.47
C SER A 67 8.81 2.00 -24.79
N ASP A 68 8.17 1.72 -25.92
CA ASP A 68 8.76 1.82 -27.27
C ASP A 68 8.46 3.16 -27.97
N LEU A 69 7.63 4.04 -27.37
CA LEU A 69 7.26 5.32 -27.96
C LEU A 69 8.05 6.48 -27.34
N GLY A 70 8.70 7.26 -28.21
CA GLY A 70 9.67 8.31 -27.87
C GLY A 70 9.16 9.50 -27.01
N PRO A 71 10.00 10.53 -26.81
CA PRO A 71 9.79 11.60 -25.81
C PRO A 71 8.50 12.42 -25.96
N VAL A 72 7.89 12.44 -27.15
CA VAL A 72 6.60 13.11 -27.39
C VAL A 72 5.46 12.43 -26.63
N LEU A 73 5.50 11.11 -26.45
CA LEU A 73 4.43 10.39 -25.76
C LEU A 73 4.49 10.58 -24.23
N HIS A 74 5.68 10.82 -23.66
CA HIS A 74 5.85 11.11 -22.24
C HIS A 74 5.13 12.38 -21.79
N VAL A 75 4.94 13.38 -22.67
CA VAL A 75 4.27 14.64 -22.34
C VAL A 75 2.74 14.55 -22.50
N MET A 76 2.24 13.51 -23.19
CA MET A 76 0.82 13.33 -23.48
C MET A 76 -0.06 13.30 -22.22
N PRO A 77 0.28 12.58 -21.12
CA PRO A 77 -0.55 12.57 -19.91
C PRO A 77 -0.68 13.97 -19.30
N SER A 78 0.40 14.77 -19.28
CA SER A 78 0.35 16.15 -18.78
C SER A 78 -0.49 17.08 -19.65
N VAL A 79 -0.52 16.87 -20.96
CA VAL A 79 -1.42 17.59 -21.87
C VAL A 79 -2.86 17.20 -21.59
N ILE A 80 -3.18 15.92 -21.42
CA ILE A 80 -4.54 15.45 -21.13
C ILE A 80 -5.06 16.04 -19.81
N VAL A 81 -4.28 15.97 -18.72
CA VAL A 81 -4.65 16.56 -17.43
C VAL A 81 -4.93 18.06 -17.57
N THR A 82 -4.02 18.77 -18.25
CA THR A 82 -4.17 20.22 -18.44
C THR A 82 -5.39 20.56 -19.28
N SER A 83 -5.65 19.81 -20.34
CA SER A 83 -6.82 19.99 -21.20
C SER A 83 -8.12 19.80 -20.43
N ILE A 84 -8.22 18.76 -19.60
CA ILE A 84 -9.42 18.53 -18.77
C ILE A 84 -9.58 19.63 -17.71
N GLN A 85 -8.50 20.04 -17.05
CA GLN A 85 -8.53 21.14 -16.07
C GLN A 85 -9.01 22.46 -16.71
N CYS A 86 -8.48 22.80 -17.90
CA CYS A 86 -8.87 23.99 -18.65
C CYS A 86 -10.31 23.90 -19.19
N LEU A 87 -10.71 22.74 -19.73
CA LEU A 87 -12.07 22.50 -20.21
C LEU A 87 -13.09 22.66 -19.08
N THR A 88 -12.78 22.11 -17.90
CA THR A 88 -13.60 22.27 -16.69
C THR A 88 -13.71 23.75 -16.30
N CYS A 89 -12.63 24.54 -16.42
CA CYS A 89 -12.71 25.99 -16.21
C CYS A 89 -13.66 26.68 -17.18
N VAL A 90 -13.61 26.34 -18.48
CA VAL A 90 -14.50 26.94 -19.50
C VAL A 90 -15.97 26.65 -19.21
N PHE A 91 -16.30 25.44 -18.72
CA PHE A 91 -17.66 25.07 -18.37
C PHE A 91 -18.13 25.61 -17.01
N CYS A 92 -17.23 25.88 -16.08
CA CYS A 92 -17.61 26.39 -14.75
C CYS A 92 -17.55 27.92 -14.64
N VAL A 93 -16.81 28.58 -15.51
CA VAL A 93 -16.46 29.99 -15.37
C VAL A 93 -16.79 30.77 -16.66
N SER A 94 -17.35 31.96 -16.52
CA SER A 94 -17.58 32.92 -17.60
C SER A 94 -16.66 34.12 -17.42
N ILE A 95 -16.02 34.54 -18.52
CA ILE A 95 -15.18 35.74 -18.56
C ILE A 95 -15.99 36.85 -19.24
N SER A 96 -16.18 37.97 -18.55
CA SER A 96 -16.85 39.17 -19.05
C SER A 96 -15.81 40.08 -19.73
N GLY A 97 -15.88 40.18 -21.06
CA GLY A 97 -14.98 40.98 -21.89
C GLY A 97 -14.53 40.22 -23.15
N ALA A 98 -14.18 40.95 -24.22
CA ALA A 98 -13.65 40.31 -25.42
C ALA A 98 -12.26 39.70 -25.13
N VAL A 99 -12.06 38.44 -25.53
CA VAL A 99 -10.78 37.70 -25.41
C VAL A 99 -9.63 38.43 -26.14
N THR A 100 -9.96 39.37 -27.04
CA THR A 100 -9.03 40.21 -27.79
C THR A 100 -8.34 41.30 -26.96
N SER A 101 -8.76 41.56 -25.72
CA SER A 101 -8.06 42.50 -24.83
C SER A 101 -6.77 41.88 -24.28
N THR A 102 -5.64 42.58 -24.47
CA THR A 102 -4.29 42.14 -24.06
C THR A 102 -4.22 41.63 -22.61
N PRO A 103 -4.87 42.26 -21.61
CA PRO A 103 -4.85 41.76 -20.23
C PRO A 103 -5.58 40.43 -20.03
N VAL A 104 -6.69 40.21 -20.74
CA VAL A 104 -7.45 38.94 -20.68
C VAL A 104 -6.68 37.83 -21.40
N ALA A 105 -6.00 38.14 -22.50
CA ALA A 105 -5.12 37.20 -23.18
C ALA A 105 -3.95 36.76 -22.27
N ILE A 106 -3.26 37.69 -21.61
CA ILE A 106 -2.19 37.40 -20.64
C ILE A 106 -2.72 36.53 -19.48
N PHE A 107 -3.92 36.83 -18.99
CA PHE A 107 -4.58 36.05 -17.94
C PHE A 107 -4.82 34.59 -18.36
N VAL A 108 -5.48 34.38 -19.51
CA VAL A 108 -5.87 33.04 -19.98
C VAL A 108 -4.64 32.24 -20.42
N VAL A 109 -3.78 32.81 -21.27
CA VAL A 109 -2.58 32.14 -21.79
C VAL A 109 -1.61 31.85 -20.65
N GLY A 110 -1.37 32.82 -19.76
CA GLY A 110 -0.52 32.63 -18.59
C GLY A 110 -1.07 31.55 -17.64
N HIS A 111 -2.39 31.45 -17.48
CA HIS A 111 -3.00 30.40 -16.68
C HIS A 111 -2.81 29.00 -17.30
N VAL A 112 -3.05 28.85 -18.61
CA VAL A 112 -2.89 27.57 -19.32
C VAL A 112 -1.43 27.13 -19.32
N LEU A 113 -0.49 28.00 -19.70
CA LEU A 113 0.93 27.67 -19.80
C LEU A 113 1.52 27.34 -18.42
N ALA A 114 1.16 28.09 -17.37
CA ALA A 114 1.60 27.77 -16.02
C ALA A 114 1.07 26.40 -15.55
N THR A 115 -0.17 26.07 -15.88
CA THR A 115 -0.80 24.79 -15.51
C THR A 115 -0.14 23.65 -16.26
N LEU A 116 0.11 23.80 -17.57
CA LEU A 116 0.84 22.82 -18.37
C LEU A 116 2.24 22.58 -17.83
N ALA A 117 3.02 23.64 -17.61
CA ALA A 117 4.38 23.52 -17.06
C ALA A 117 4.39 22.82 -15.69
N THR A 118 3.38 23.10 -14.85
CA THR A 118 3.23 22.45 -13.53
C THR A 118 2.91 20.96 -13.67
N ASN A 119 1.99 20.58 -14.55
CA ASN A 119 1.62 19.17 -14.77
C ASN A 119 2.73 18.39 -15.48
N SER A 120 3.40 19.00 -16.46
CA SER A 120 4.55 18.41 -17.15
C SER A 120 5.72 18.19 -16.20
N SER A 121 5.99 19.13 -15.29
CA SER A 121 6.96 18.91 -14.21
C SER A 121 6.62 17.68 -13.38
N MET A 122 5.34 17.53 -12.99
CA MET A 122 4.88 16.36 -12.23
C MET A 122 4.91 15.04 -13.01
N THR A 123 5.12 15.05 -14.33
CA THR A 123 5.42 13.83 -15.08
C THR A 123 6.84 13.35 -14.78
N TYR A 124 7.82 14.26 -14.71
CA TYR A 124 9.24 13.93 -14.54
C TYR A 124 9.65 13.76 -13.08
N ILE A 125 9.06 14.52 -12.15
CA ILE A 125 9.43 14.51 -10.72
C ILE A 125 8.20 14.28 -9.81
N GLU A 126 8.44 13.94 -8.54
CA GLU A 126 7.36 13.80 -7.55
C GLU A 126 6.57 15.12 -7.39
N ALA A 127 5.27 15.01 -7.08
CA ALA A 127 4.41 16.18 -6.86
C ALA A 127 4.96 17.08 -5.75
N ALA A 128 5.46 16.47 -4.66
CA ALA A 128 6.10 17.19 -3.56
C ALA A 128 7.34 18.00 -4.02
N SER A 129 8.19 17.42 -4.88
CA SER A 129 9.37 18.10 -5.41
C SER A 129 9.01 19.26 -6.33
N THR A 130 8.00 19.08 -7.20
CA THR A 130 7.46 20.19 -8.02
C THR A 130 6.95 21.32 -7.12
N LEU A 131 6.16 20.98 -6.09
CA LEU A 131 5.60 21.96 -5.17
C LEU A 131 6.67 22.67 -4.32
N ALA A 132 7.78 21.98 -4.01
CA ALA A 132 8.92 22.51 -3.28
C ALA A 132 9.67 23.57 -4.09
N ILE A 133 9.95 23.30 -5.35
CA ILE A 133 10.56 24.27 -6.27
C ILE A 133 9.65 25.48 -6.41
N LYS A 134 8.34 25.25 -6.46
CA LYS A 134 7.36 26.33 -6.50
C LYS A 134 7.38 27.20 -5.24
N LEU A 135 8.01 26.81 -4.13
CA LEU A 135 8.16 27.65 -2.93
C LEU A 135 9.08 28.86 -3.17
N THR A 136 9.79 28.90 -4.31
CA THR A 136 10.57 30.07 -4.75
C THR A 136 9.73 31.20 -5.35
N GLU A 137 8.41 31.00 -5.51
CA GLU A 137 7.49 31.99 -6.10
C GLU A 137 7.59 33.40 -5.49
N PRO A 138 7.78 33.60 -4.17
CA PRO A 138 7.89 34.96 -3.63
C PRO A 138 9.12 35.74 -4.08
N VAL A 139 10.23 35.09 -4.48
CA VAL A 139 11.39 35.81 -5.02
C VAL A 139 11.02 36.46 -6.34
N THR A 140 10.51 35.64 -7.26
CA THR A 140 10.13 36.11 -8.59
C THR A 140 9.01 37.13 -8.46
N MET A 141 8.08 36.92 -7.53
CA MET A 141 7.00 37.84 -7.23
C MET A 141 7.47 39.18 -6.64
N ALA A 142 8.42 39.18 -5.71
CA ALA A 142 8.95 40.42 -5.11
C ALA A 142 9.70 41.26 -6.15
N VAL A 143 10.53 40.62 -6.97
CA VAL A 143 11.25 41.26 -8.08
C VAL A 143 10.25 41.84 -9.09
N ALA A 144 9.27 41.05 -9.54
CA ALA A 144 8.27 41.53 -10.50
C ALA A 144 7.37 42.62 -9.93
N HIS A 145 7.02 42.56 -8.64
CA HIS A 145 6.26 43.61 -7.96
C HIS A 145 7.02 44.93 -7.93
N HIS A 146 8.32 44.89 -7.59
CA HIS A 146 9.17 46.07 -7.58
C HIS A 146 9.27 46.70 -8.98
N ILE A 147 9.52 45.87 -10.01
CA ILE A 147 9.63 46.32 -11.40
C ILE A 147 8.32 46.94 -11.90
N VAL A 148 7.17 46.36 -11.54
CA VAL A 148 5.87 46.77 -12.13
C VAL A 148 5.16 47.87 -11.36
N PHE A 149 5.31 47.94 -10.04
CA PHE A 149 4.63 48.91 -9.17
C PHE A 149 5.57 49.99 -8.61
N GLU A 150 6.87 49.96 -8.94
CA GLU A 150 7.87 50.97 -8.54
C GLU A 150 7.94 51.23 -7.02
N THR A 151 7.62 50.22 -6.20
CA THR A 151 7.57 50.33 -4.74
C THR A 151 8.78 49.67 -4.10
N SER A 152 9.38 50.33 -3.09
CA SER A 152 10.49 49.77 -2.32
C SER A 152 10.08 48.55 -1.52
N VAL A 153 10.82 47.45 -1.63
CA VAL A 153 10.63 46.24 -0.81
C VAL A 153 11.24 46.48 0.57
N THR A 154 10.51 46.19 1.65
CA THR A 154 11.00 46.45 3.02
C THR A 154 12.16 45.53 3.39
N ILE A 155 13.02 45.97 4.30
CA ILE A 155 14.18 45.18 4.78
C ILE A 155 13.73 43.85 5.40
N GLU A 156 12.61 43.85 6.13
CA GLU A 156 12.00 42.65 6.69
C GLU A 156 11.55 41.67 5.61
N THR A 157 11.06 42.18 4.47
CA THR A 157 10.69 41.36 3.31
C THR A 157 11.93 40.76 2.64
N ILE A 158 13.00 41.53 2.51
CA ILE A 158 14.29 41.07 1.96
C ILE A 158 14.92 39.96 2.80
N VAL A 159 14.87 40.08 4.14
CA VAL A 159 15.42 39.08 5.07
C VAL A 159 14.53 37.83 5.19
N SER A 160 13.21 38.02 5.17
CA SER A 160 12.27 36.90 5.33
C SER A 160 12.22 35.94 4.15
N ILE A 161 12.26 36.45 2.90
CA ILE A 161 12.11 35.62 1.69
C ILE A 161 13.18 34.51 1.60
N PRO A 162 14.50 34.78 1.75
CA PRO A 162 15.53 33.74 1.74
C PRO A 162 15.35 32.69 2.83
N LEU A 163 14.99 33.09 4.05
CA LEU A 163 14.74 32.17 5.18
C LEU A 163 13.55 31.25 4.88
N ILE A 164 12.47 31.80 4.34
CA ILE A 164 11.28 31.04 3.95
C ILE A 164 11.64 30.01 2.89
N ILE A 165 12.42 30.38 1.88
CA ILE A 165 12.77 29.52 0.75
C ILE A 165 13.76 28.44 1.15
N PHE A 166 14.84 28.81 1.84
CA PHE A 166 15.84 27.85 2.26
C PHE A 166 15.25 26.84 3.25
N GLY A 167 14.45 27.31 4.21
CA GLY A 167 13.72 26.43 5.12
C GLY A 167 12.74 25.51 4.38
N SER A 168 11.99 26.05 3.42
CA SER A 168 11.04 25.31 2.58
C SER A 168 11.70 24.25 1.68
N LEU A 169 12.87 24.55 1.11
CA LEU A 169 13.65 23.62 0.28
C LEU A 169 14.27 22.54 1.15
N LEU A 170 14.96 22.89 2.24
CA LEU A 170 15.56 21.94 3.19
C LEU A 170 14.51 21.00 3.78
N PHE A 171 13.30 21.51 4.01
CA PHE A 171 12.16 20.72 4.45
C PHE A 171 11.64 19.72 3.40
N SER A 172 11.89 19.96 2.11
CA SER A 172 11.29 19.19 1.01
C SER A 172 12.27 18.31 0.22
N VAL A 173 13.58 18.43 0.47
CA VAL A 173 14.64 17.72 -0.29
C VAL A 173 14.74 16.24 0.09
N LYS A 174 14.84 15.39 -0.93
CA LYS A 174 15.33 13.98 -0.89
C LYS A 174 16.79 13.97 -1.34
N THR A 175 17.61 13.06 -0.81
CA THR A 175 19.09 13.07 -0.95
C THR A 175 19.65 12.55 -2.29
N THR A 176 18.83 12.23 -3.29
CA THR A 176 19.29 11.68 -4.59
C THR A 176 18.47 12.23 -5.76
N PHE A 177 19.14 12.89 -6.71
CA PHE A 177 18.56 13.37 -7.97
C PHE A 177 19.07 12.54 -9.17
N GLN A 178 18.21 12.25 -10.13
CA GLN A 178 18.50 11.58 -11.40
C GLN A 178 18.49 12.57 -12.59
N THR A 179 18.98 12.18 -13.76
CA THR A 179 19.09 13.05 -14.95
C THR A 179 17.74 13.51 -15.50
N SER A 180 16.69 12.68 -15.41
CA SER A 180 15.30 13.03 -15.76
C SER A 180 14.71 14.14 -14.88
N ASP A 181 15.28 14.37 -13.70
CA ASP A 181 14.78 15.36 -12.74
C ASP A 181 15.05 16.80 -13.22
N THR A 182 16.06 16.99 -14.07
CA THR A 182 16.45 18.31 -14.59
C THR A 182 15.32 18.98 -15.39
N ALA A 183 14.66 18.22 -16.28
CA ALA A 183 13.52 18.70 -17.07
C ALA A 183 12.34 19.09 -16.16
N GLY A 184 12.04 18.26 -15.16
CA GLY A 184 11.01 18.56 -14.16
C GLY A 184 11.32 19.84 -13.38
N ILE A 185 12.57 20.01 -12.93
CA ILE A 185 13.00 21.19 -12.18
C ILE A 185 12.83 22.47 -13.02
N VAL A 186 13.29 22.46 -14.26
CA VAL A 186 13.17 23.60 -15.19
C VAL A 186 11.70 23.96 -15.42
N LEU A 187 10.84 22.97 -15.67
CA LEU A 187 9.41 23.17 -15.89
C LEU A 187 8.70 23.73 -14.63
N ALA A 188 9.08 23.29 -13.43
CA ALA A 188 8.56 23.84 -12.18
C ALA A 188 8.93 25.32 -12.00
N PHE A 189 10.20 25.68 -12.26
CA PHE A 189 10.65 27.08 -12.22
C PHE A 189 9.97 27.94 -13.29
N LEU A 190 9.84 27.42 -14.51
CA LEU A 190 9.13 28.10 -15.60
C LEU A 190 7.68 28.40 -15.21
N SER A 191 7.01 27.47 -14.51
CA SER A 191 5.65 27.69 -14.01
C SER A 191 5.57 28.87 -13.03
N ASN A 192 6.58 29.08 -12.17
CA ASN A 192 6.62 30.22 -11.25
C ASN A 192 6.76 31.56 -11.97
N LEU A 193 7.61 31.61 -12.99
CA LEU A 193 7.81 32.83 -13.79
C LEU A 193 6.52 33.24 -14.50
N ILE A 194 5.83 32.27 -15.11
CA ILE A 194 4.56 32.51 -15.80
C ILE A 194 3.46 32.92 -14.79
N LEU A 195 3.36 32.25 -13.64
CA LEU A 195 2.41 32.63 -12.58
C LEU A 195 2.67 34.02 -12.03
N THR A 196 3.94 34.38 -11.88
CA THR A 196 4.37 35.71 -11.43
C THR A 196 3.91 36.78 -12.40
N ALA A 197 4.27 36.64 -13.69
CA ALA A 197 3.86 37.56 -14.74
C ALA A 197 2.33 37.70 -14.80
N ARG A 198 1.61 36.58 -14.71
CA ARG A 198 0.15 36.55 -14.67
C ARG A 198 -0.42 37.30 -13.47
N ASN A 199 0.01 36.98 -12.24
CA ASN A 199 -0.57 37.56 -11.02
C ASN A 199 -0.29 39.06 -10.91
N VAL A 200 0.89 39.51 -11.33
CA VAL A 200 1.25 40.93 -11.38
C VAL A 200 0.43 41.66 -12.45
N ALA A 201 0.30 41.10 -13.65
CA ALA A 201 -0.52 41.68 -14.71
C ALA A 201 -2.00 41.80 -14.30
N ILE A 202 -2.57 40.78 -13.65
CA ILE A 202 -3.93 40.83 -13.10
C ILE A 202 -4.06 41.97 -12.09
N LYS A 203 -3.12 42.09 -11.15
CA LYS A 203 -3.19 43.11 -10.09
C LYS A 203 -3.05 44.53 -10.66
N LYS A 204 -2.20 44.74 -11.66
CA LYS A 204 -2.01 46.02 -12.34
C LYS A 204 -3.29 46.51 -13.05
N HIS A 205 -4.05 45.58 -13.65
CA HIS A 205 -5.24 45.91 -14.44
C HIS A 205 -6.55 45.69 -13.69
N GLN A 206 -6.51 45.62 -12.36
CA GLN A 206 -7.69 45.37 -11.53
C GLN A 206 -8.56 46.63 -11.38
N VAL A 207 -9.31 47.00 -12.43
CA VAL A 207 -10.23 48.16 -12.43
C VAL A 207 -11.67 47.69 -12.16
N ASN A 208 -12.15 47.93 -10.93
CA ASN A 208 -13.53 47.95 -10.40
C ASN A 208 -14.64 46.97 -10.86
N THR A 209 -14.40 45.94 -11.66
CA THR A 209 -15.35 44.81 -11.85
C THR A 209 -14.60 43.49 -11.93
N ALA A 210 -15.18 42.41 -11.39
CA ALA A 210 -14.56 41.08 -11.46
C ALA A 210 -14.84 40.50 -12.87
N PRO A 211 -13.84 40.37 -13.75
CA PRO A 211 -14.06 39.91 -15.12
C PRO A 211 -14.39 38.41 -15.18
N VAL A 212 -14.39 37.69 -14.06
CA VAL A 212 -14.52 36.24 -14.01
C VAL A 212 -15.61 35.87 -13.00
N GLN A 213 -16.68 35.26 -13.50
CA GLN A 213 -17.83 34.84 -12.70
C GLN A 213 -18.07 33.34 -12.85
N LEU A 214 -18.64 32.70 -11.82
CA LEU A 214 -19.11 31.32 -11.94
C LEU A 214 -20.36 31.27 -12.81
N ARG A 215 -20.43 30.30 -13.72
CA ARG A 215 -21.62 30.04 -14.53
C ARG A 215 -22.78 29.54 -13.68
N SER A 216 -23.98 29.49 -14.28
CA SER A 216 -25.20 29.09 -13.59
C SER A 216 -25.08 27.68 -12.97
N ARG A 217 -25.83 27.45 -11.88
CA ARG A 217 -25.88 26.15 -11.20
C ARG A 217 -26.19 25.01 -12.17
N ASN A 218 -27.12 25.24 -13.10
CA ASN A 218 -27.54 24.23 -14.08
C ASN A 218 -26.39 23.80 -15.00
N CYS A 219 -25.53 24.74 -15.41
CA CYS A 219 -24.36 24.43 -16.24
C CYS A 219 -23.34 23.58 -15.49
N ILE A 220 -23.07 23.92 -14.23
CA ILE A 220 -22.15 23.14 -13.37
C ILE A 220 -22.75 21.77 -13.06
N SER A 221 -24.04 21.68 -12.74
CA SER A 221 -24.74 20.41 -12.51
C SER A 221 -24.74 19.52 -13.76
N ALA A 222 -24.95 20.09 -14.95
CA ALA A 222 -24.90 19.34 -16.20
C ALA A 222 -23.50 18.75 -16.46
N LEU A 223 -22.44 19.53 -16.23
CA LEU A 223 -21.06 19.04 -16.33
C LEU A 223 -20.81 17.86 -15.39
N LEU A 224 -21.25 17.97 -14.13
CA LEU A 224 -21.11 16.90 -13.13
C LEU A 224 -21.89 15.64 -13.55
N CYS A 225 -23.12 15.77 -14.05
CA CYS A 225 -23.90 14.65 -14.56
C CYS A 225 -23.20 13.95 -15.73
N VAL A 226 -22.62 14.70 -16.66
CA VAL A 226 -21.86 14.14 -17.80
C VAL A 226 -20.62 13.39 -17.30
N GLN A 227 -19.84 13.97 -16.39
CA GLN A 227 -18.67 13.31 -15.81
C GLN A 227 -19.06 12.02 -15.08
N MET A 228 -20.16 12.04 -14.32
CA MET A 228 -20.69 10.85 -13.64
C MET A 228 -21.18 9.78 -14.61
N ALA A 229 -21.85 10.17 -15.70
CA ALA A 229 -22.30 9.23 -16.73
C ALA A 229 -21.11 8.57 -17.44
N ILE A 230 -20.05 9.33 -17.76
CA ILE A 230 -18.82 8.80 -18.33
C ILE A 230 -18.14 7.83 -17.35
N LEU A 231 -18.04 8.19 -16.07
CA LEU A 231 -17.46 7.31 -15.06
C LEU A 231 -18.26 6.01 -14.89
N LEU A 232 -19.60 6.11 -14.89
CA LEU A 232 -20.48 4.96 -14.81
C LEU A 232 -20.33 4.05 -16.04
N LEU A 233 -20.27 4.63 -17.25
CA LEU A 233 -20.04 3.88 -18.48
C LEU A 233 -18.69 3.16 -18.44
N VAL A 234 -17.61 3.85 -18.07
CA VAL A 234 -16.27 3.26 -17.96
C VAL A 234 -16.24 2.18 -16.87
N TYR A 235 -16.93 2.37 -15.75
CA TYR A 235 -17.07 1.38 -14.70
C TYR A 235 -17.84 0.12 -15.17
N ILE A 236 -18.92 0.29 -15.94
CA ILE A 236 -19.65 -0.82 -16.55
C ILE A 236 -18.72 -1.57 -17.52
N LEU A 237 -18.01 -0.86 -18.41
CA LEU A 237 -17.06 -1.46 -19.34
C LEU A 237 -15.88 -2.16 -18.63
N GLU A 238 -15.45 -1.65 -17.48
CA GLU A 238 -14.42 -2.25 -16.63
C GLU A 238 -14.92 -3.55 -15.98
N ASN A 239 -16.16 -3.57 -15.49
CA ASN A 239 -16.79 -4.76 -14.90
C ASN A 239 -17.10 -5.85 -15.93
N GLU A 240 -17.38 -5.45 -17.18
CA GLU A 240 -17.53 -6.35 -18.32
C GLU A 240 -16.17 -6.75 -18.95
N PHE A 241 -15.05 -6.34 -18.33
CA PHE A 241 -13.67 -6.62 -18.79
C PHE A 241 -13.35 -6.16 -20.22
N VAL A 242 -14.10 -5.18 -20.75
CA VAL A 242 -13.84 -4.57 -22.07
C VAL A 242 -12.61 -3.67 -22.03
N ILE A 243 -12.36 -3.04 -20.88
CA ILE A 243 -11.21 -2.14 -20.63
C ILE A 243 -10.43 -2.58 -19.39
N PRO A 244 -9.15 -2.18 -19.23
CA PRO A 244 -8.33 -2.59 -18.10
C PRO A 244 -8.89 -2.18 -16.72
N VAL A 245 -8.66 -3.01 -15.72
CA VAL A 245 -9.03 -2.72 -14.31
C VAL A 245 -8.30 -1.47 -13.84
N LYS A 246 -8.96 -0.65 -13.01
CA LYS A 246 -8.57 0.67 -12.50
C LYS A 246 -8.74 1.85 -13.48
N CYS A 247 -9.30 1.63 -14.68
CA CYS A 247 -9.61 2.73 -15.60
C CYS A 247 -10.59 3.74 -15.01
N SER A 248 -11.66 3.28 -14.36
CA SER A 248 -12.65 4.16 -13.71
C SER A 248 -12.03 4.98 -12.57
N PHE A 249 -11.10 4.40 -11.81
CA PHE A 249 -10.38 5.09 -10.73
C PHE A 249 -9.45 6.18 -11.28
N ILE A 250 -8.64 5.86 -12.30
CA ILE A 250 -7.71 6.81 -12.93
C ILE A 250 -8.50 7.96 -13.58
N LEU A 251 -9.60 7.66 -14.26
CA LEU A 251 -10.48 8.67 -14.85
C LEU A 251 -11.20 9.51 -13.79
N GLY A 252 -11.60 8.90 -12.67
CA GLY A 252 -12.19 9.60 -11.53
C GLY A 252 -11.22 10.61 -10.93
N ALA A 253 -9.96 10.24 -10.76
CA ALA A 253 -8.91 11.16 -10.33
C ALA A 253 -8.74 12.33 -11.31
N LEU A 254 -8.76 12.09 -12.61
CA LEU A 254 -8.69 13.14 -13.63
C LEU A 254 -9.83 14.17 -13.49
N PHE A 255 -11.08 13.72 -13.34
CA PHE A 255 -12.23 14.62 -13.17
C PHE A 255 -12.19 15.38 -11.85
N VAL A 256 -11.83 14.73 -10.74
CA VAL A 256 -11.67 15.44 -9.46
C VAL A 256 -10.55 16.48 -9.53
N SER A 257 -9.45 16.17 -10.21
CA SER A 257 -8.39 17.16 -10.45
C SER A 257 -8.93 18.38 -11.19
N GLY A 258 -9.74 18.18 -12.24
CA GLY A 258 -10.39 19.26 -12.98
C GLY A 258 -11.29 20.14 -12.11
N LEU A 259 -12.19 19.55 -11.32
CA LEU A 259 -13.10 20.29 -10.43
C LEU A 259 -12.34 21.06 -9.35
N CYS A 260 -11.36 20.41 -8.72
CA CYS A 260 -10.51 21.03 -7.72
C CYS A 260 -9.68 22.17 -8.32
N HIS A 261 -9.21 22.03 -9.56
CA HIS A 261 -8.50 23.07 -10.30
C HIS A 261 -9.30 24.34 -10.46
N VAL A 262 -10.57 24.23 -10.85
CA VAL A 262 -11.51 25.37 -10.90
C VAL A 262 -11.65 26.00 -9.53
N ALA A 263 -11.92 25.18 -8.51
CA ALA A 263 -12.19 25.65 -7.15
C ALA A 263 -11.01 26.46 -6.58
N TYR A 264 -9.80 25.89 -6.55
CA TYR A 264 -8.65 26.55 -5.95
C TYR A 264 -8.20 27.75 -6.78
N SER A 265 -8.29 27.68 -8.11
CA SER A 265 -7.89 28.77 -9.01
C SER A 265 -8.83 29.97 -8.87
N TYR A 266 -10.13 29.73 -8.74
CA TYR A 266 -11.13 30.77 -8.49
C TYR A 266 -10.92 31.43 -7.13
N ILE A 267 -10.77 30.64 -6.05
CA ILE A 267 -10.51 31.16 -4.71
C ILE A 267 -9.20 31.97 -4.70
N SER A 268 -8.12 31.42 -5.25
CA SER A 268 -6.81 32.07 -5.31
C SER A 268 -6.86 33.42 -6.03
N THR A 269 -7.42 33.43 -7.24
CA THR A 269 -7.20 34.52 -8.21
C THR A 269 -8.28 35.59 -8.14
N ILE A 270 -9.52 35.20 -7.81
CA ILE A 270 -10.66 36.13 -7.79
C ILE A 270 -10.97 36.59 -6.37
N ILE A 271 -10.84 35.71 -5.38
CA ILE A 271 -11.17 36.02 -3.99
C ILE A 271 -9.94 36.56 -3.26
N VAL A 272 -8.87 35.77 -3.16
CA VAL A 272 -7.72 36.09 -2.31
C VAL A 272 -6.86 37.21 -2.92
N LEU A 273 -6.47 37.11 -4.19
CA LEU A 273 -5.63 38.11 -4.86
C LEU A 273 -6.28 39.50 -4.95
N LYS A 274 -7.60 39.59 -4.88
CA LYS A 274 -8.33 40.88 -4.84
C LYS A 274 -8.04 41.65 -3.56
N VAL A 275 -7.97 40.95 -2.42
CA VAL A 275 -7.84 41.57 -1.08
C VAL A 275 -6.37 41.65 -0.62
N MET A 276 -5.47 40.88 -1.25
CA MET A 276 -4.05 40.84 -0.91
C MET A 276 -3.17 41.49 -1.99
N ASN A 277 -1.99 41.98 -1.62
CA ASN A 277 -0.95 42.29 -2.60
C ASN A 277 -0.32 40.99 -3.15
N VAL A 278 0.33 41.07 -4.30
CA VAL A 278 0.87 39.89 -5.01
C VAL A 278 1.93 39.15 -4.19
N ILE A 279 2.74 39.86 -3.39
CA ILE A 279 3.77 39.27 -2.53
C ILE A 279 3.11 38.49 -1.38
N SER A 280 2.14 39.07 -0.68
CA SER A 280 1.43 38.38 0.41
C SER A 280 0.60 37.21 -0.11
N HIS A 281 0.05 37.30 -1.33
CA HIS A 281 -0.61 36.17 -2.00
C HIS A 281 0.37 35.01 -2.24
N SER A 282 1.58 35.29 -2.73
CA SER A 282 2.64 34.28 -2.93
C SER A 282 3.11 33.65 -1.60
N ILE A 283 3.14 34.42 -0.52
CA ILE A 283 3.50 33.91 0.81
C ILE A 283 2.37 33.08 1.44
N ALA A 284 1.11 33.47 1.25
CA ALA A 284 -0.03 32.64 1.64
C ALA A 284 -0.04 31.29 0.89
N ASN A 285 0.42 31.28 -0.37
CA ASN A 285 0.67 30.06 -1.13
C ASN A 285 1.74 29.16 -0.49
N ILE A 286 2.78 29.73 0.12
CA ILE A 286 3.79 28.97 0.90
C ILE A 286 3.17 28.40 2.17
N CYS A 287 2.44 29.21 2.95
CA CYS A 287 1.77 28.75 4.17
C CYS A 287 0.85 27.57 3.90
N LYS A 288 0.07 27.65 2.82
CA LYS A 288 -0.79 26.56 2.34
C LYS A 288 -0.01 25.26 2.15
N ARG A 289 1.14 25.33 1.48
CA ARG A 289 1.97 24.17 1.16
C ARG A 289 2.62 23.58 2.41
N LEU A 290 3.14 24.41 3.31
CA LEU A 290 3.69 23.96 4.60
C LEU A 290 2.61 23.26 5.46
N LEU A 291 1.39 23.82 5.50
CA LEU A 291 0.26 23.24 6.24
C LEU A 291 -0.12 21.85 5.70
N VAL A 292 -0.18 21.68 4.38
CA VAL A 292 -0.45 20.36 3.77
C VAL A 292 0.59 19.34 4.20
N VAL A 293 1.88 19.69 4.17
CA VAL A 293 2.93 18.73 4.56
C VAL A 293 2.87 18.42 6.05
N LEU A 294 2.59 19.41 6.91
CA LEU A 294 2.37 19.19 8.34
C LEU A 294 1.20 18.23 8.61
N LEU A 295 0.10 18.36 7.87
CA LEU A 295 -1.05 17.44 7.98
C LEU A 295 -0.68 16.02 7.54
N LEU A 296 0.16 15.86 6.51
CA LEU A 296 0.65 14.55 6.07
C LEU A 296 1.56 13.87 7.11
N TYR A 297 2.35 14.64 7.87
CA TYR A 297 3.12 14.14 9.02
C TYR A 297 2.19 13.76 10.19
N GLY A 298 1.18 14.59 10.49
CA GLY A 298 0.22 14.34 11.58
C GLY A 298 -0.63 13.07 11.40
N ILE A 299 -0.88 12.65 10.16
CA ILE A 299 -1.62 11.42 9.82
C ILE A 299 -0.68 10.19 9.74
N GLY A 300 0.62 10.35 10.01
CA GLY A 300 1.59 9.24 10.04
C GLY A 300 1.98 8.71 8.66
N LYS A 301 1.63 9.41 7.56
CA LYS A 301 2.01 9.02 6.19
C LYS A 301 3.45 9.41 5.83
N ARG A 302 4.12 10.21 6.66
CA ARG A 302 5.55 10.56 6.55
C ARG A 302 6.20 10.57 7.95
N VAL A 303 7.48 10.23 8.01
CA VAL A 303 8.32 10.30 9.23
C VAL A 303 9.33 11.43 9.04
N ALA A 304 9.37 12.38 9.98
CA ALA A 304 10.18 13.59 9.85
C ALA A 304 11.64 13.31 10.24
N SER A 305 12.59 13.63 9.37
CA SER A 305 14.01 13.63 9.75
C SER A 305 14.38 14.93 10.48
N SER A 306 15.51 14.93 11.17
CA SER A 306 16.05 16.13 11.85
C SER A 306 16.28 17.30 10.89
N TRP A 307 16.60 17.03 9.61
CA TRP A 307 16.76 18.06 8.58
C TRP A 307 15.42 18.67 8.16
N ASN A 308 14.35 17.87 8.10
CA ASN A 308 13.01 18.39 7.83
C ASN A 308 12.57 19.30 8.98
N MET A 309 12.79 18.91 10.23
CA MET A 309 12.45 19.76 11.39
C MET A 309 13.21 21.08 11.40
N LEU A 310 14.49 21.06 11.02
CA LEU A 310 15.30 22.28 10.87
C LEU A 310 14.76 23.18 9.76
N GLY A 311 14.44 22.62 8.59
CA GLY A 311 13.87 23.36 7.46
C GLY A 311 12.53 24.01 7.81
N LEU A 312 11.64 23.29 8.49
CA LEU A 312 10.36 23.81 8.98
C LEU A 312 10.56 24.99 9.94
N THR A 313 11.51 24.87 10.87
CA THR A 313 11.81 25.92 11.86
C THR A 313 12.28 27.19 11.18
N LEU A 314 13.19 27.08 10.21
CA LEU A 314 13.68 28.22 9.41
C LEU A 314 12.55 28.89 8.61
N ALA A 315 11.65 28.10 8.01
CA ALA A 315 10.53 28.64 7.25
C ALA A 315 9.53 29.40 8.14
N VAL A 316 9.26 28.91 9.35
CA VAL A 316 8.39 29.57 10.33
C VAL A 316 9.00 30.87 10.84
N ILE A 317 10.31 30.91 11.11
CA ILE A 317 11.03 32.13 11.51
C ILE A 317 10.94 33.19 10.40
N GLY A 318 11.21 32.81 9.15
CA GLY A 318 11.09 33.72 8.01
C GLY A 318 9.67 34.27 7.85
N LEU A 319 8.64 33.42 7.99
CA LEU A 319 7.24 33.84 7.92
C LEU A 319 6.87 34.82 9.04
N TYR A 320 7.37 34.59 10.26
CA TYR A 320 7.17 35.49 11.39
C TYR A 320 7.77 36.88 11.13
N ILE A 321 9.00 36.94 10.62
CA ILE A 321 9.67 38.21 10.26
C ILE A 321 8.86 38.95 9.19
N TYR A 322 8.38 38.26 8.16
CA TYR A 322 7.55 38.86 7.10
C TYR A 322 6.25 39.47 7.64
N ILE A 323 5.50 38.70 8.45
CA ILE A 323 4.23 39.15 9.02
C ILE A 323 4.45 40.37 9.92
N ARG A 324 5.50 40.35 10.74
CA ARG A 324 5.87 41.48 11.60
C ARG A 324 6.15 42.75 10.77
N GLY A 325 6.92 42.61 9.69
CA GLY A 325 7.20 43.73 8.77
C GLY A 325 5.93 44.32 8.16
N GLN A 326 5.03 43.47 7.65
CA GLN A 326 3.75 43.92 7.06
C GLN A 326 2.83 44.62 8.08
N ILE A 327 2.80 44.17 9.33
CA ILE A 327 2.02 44.82 10.40
C ILE A 327 2.57 46.22 10.70
N ILE A 328 3.90 46.37 10.74
CA ILE A 328 4.56 47.67 10.97
C ILE A 328 4.27 48.63 9.79
N THR A 329 4.33 48.17 8.54
CA THR A 329 4.01 48.99 7.36
C THR A 329 2.52 49.38 7.30
N LYS A 330 1.60 48.48 7.70
CA LYS A 330 0.14 48.78 7.74
C LYS A 330 -0.25 49.75 8.86
N MET A 331 0.47 49.77 9.98
CA MET A 331 0.26 50.76 11.04
C MET A 331 0.66 52.18 10.60
N VAL A 332 1.50 52.30 9.56
CA VAL A 332 1.91 53.59 8.97
C VAL A 332 0.96 54.05 7.85
N SER A 333 0.15 53.15 7.27
CA SER A 333 -0.76 53.45 6.15
C SER A 333 -2.23 53.14 6.46
N THR A 334 -2.84 53.78 7.46
CA THR A 334 -4.30 53.73 7.63
C THR A 334 -4.97 54.77 6.73
N ASN A 335 -5.57 54.30 5.63
CA ASN A 335 -6.89 54.71 5.14
C ASN A 335 -7.15 54.09 3.76
N THR A 336 -7.79 52.92 3.70
CA THR A 336 -8.67 52.56 2.57
C THR A 336 -9.65 51.47 2.99
N GLN A 337 -10.91 51.67 2.61
CA GLN A 337 -12.11 50.97 3.04
C GLN A 337 -12.14 49.47 2.72
N ASP A 338 -12.82 48.74 3.61
CA ASP A 338 -13.10 47.32 3.59
C ASP A 338 -13.82 46.84 2.32
N GLY A 339 -13.18 45.91 1.62
CA GLY A 339 -13.81 45.11 0.57
C GLY A 339 -14.59 43.95 1.16
N LEU A 340 -15.92 44.07 1.18
CA LEU A 340 -16.88 43.04 1.59
C LEU A 340 -16.63 41.72 0.82
N LEU A 341 -16.21 40.65 1.52
CA LEU A 341 -16.26 39.28 1.00
C LEU A 341 -17.73 38.87 0.92
N THR A 342 -18.33 38.95 -0.27
CA THR A 342 -19.75 38.65 -0.46
C THR A 342 -20.03 37.17 -0.19
N SER A 343 -20.80 36.92 0.89
CA SER A 343 -21.24 35.61 1.39
C SER A 343 -21.69 34.62 0.30
N LYS A 344 -22.36 35.10 -0.77
CA LYS A 344 -22.86 34.27 -1.87
C LYS A 344 -21.77 33.60 -2.74
N SER A 345 -20.58 34.20 -2.88
CA SER A 345 -19.47 33.61 -3.67
C SER A 345 -18.71 32.55 -2.88
N VAL A 346 -18.57 32.75 -1.57
CA VAL A 346 -17.99 31.78 -0.63
C VAL A 346 -18.91 30.57 -0.47
N GLN A 347 -20.22 30.79 -0.37
CA GLN A 347 -21.23 29.72 -0.29
C GLN A 347 -21.26 28.83 -1.54
N ARG A 348 -21.05 29.40 -2.73
CA ARG A 348 -20.93 28.64 -4.00
C ARG A 348 -19.61 27.86 -4.11
N GLY A 349 -18.50 28.40 -3.61
CA GLY A 349 -17.22 27.68 -3.50
C GLY A 349 -17.26 26.54 -2.47
N LEU A 350 -18.01 26.70 -1.38
CA LEU A 350 -18.24 25.66 -0.37
C LEU A 350 -19.07 24.49 -0.90
N ILE A 351 -20.08 24.74 -1.73
CA ILE A 351 -20.87 23.68 -2.40
C ILE A 351 -19.97 22.83 -3.33
N LEU A 352 -19.04 23.46 -4.04
CA LEU A 352 -18.05 22.76 -4.88
C LEU A 352 -17.04 21.96 -4.04
N CYS A 353 -16.67 22.45 -2.85
CA CYS A 353 -15.83 21.71 -1.90
C CYS A 353 -16.59 20.52 -1.28
N LEU A 354 -17.87 20.66 -0.97
CA LEU A 354 -18.72 19.59 -0.44
C LEU A 354 -19.00 18.50 -1.48
N SER A 355 -19.16 18.86 -2.76
CA SER A 355 -19.25 17.87 -3.84
C SER A 355 -17.93 17.13 -4.07
N VAL A 356 -16.78 17.81 -3.89
CA VAL A 356 -15.45 17.17 -3.91
C VAL A 356 -15.28 16.23 -2.72
N ILE A 357 -15.76 16.57 -1.53
CA ILE A 357 -15.72 15.69 -0.34
C ILE A 357 -16.61 14.46 -0.55
N ALA A 358 -17.82 14.62 -1.08
CA ALA A 358 -18.72 13.50 -1.41
C ALA A 358 -18.14 12.57 -2.50
N MET A 359 -17.47 13.14 -3.50
CA MET A 359 -16.78 12.38 -4.55
C MET A 359 -15.49 11.71 -4.02
N MET A 360 -14.79 12.36 -3.08
CA MET A 360 -13.63 11.81 -2.38
C MET A 360 -14.00 10.69 -1.40
N SER A 361 -15.18 10.70 -0.78
CA SER A 361 -15.66 9.55 0.01
C SER A 361 -15.94 8.34 -0.87
N LEU A 362 -16.36 8.54 -2.13
CA LEU A 362 -16.52 7.47 -3.12
C LEU A 362 -15.14 6.95 -3.60
N ILE A 363 -14.17 7.85 -3.81
CA ILE A 363 -12.80 7.51 -4.22
C ILE A 363 -12.00 6.85 -3.08
N HIS A 364 -12.21 7.25 -1.82
CA HIS A 364 -11.55 6.67 -0.65
C HIS A 364 -12.01 5.23 -0.38
N HIS A 365 -13.28 4.93 -0.65
CA HIS A 365 -13.78 3.55 -0.66
C HIS A 365 -13.11 2.70 -1.77
N ASN A 366 -12.72 3.34 -2.88
CA ASN A 366 -12.08 2.70 -4.04
C ASN A 366 -10.53 2.81 -4.07
N ALA A 367 -9.88 3.44 -3.09
CA ALA A 367 -8.41 3.58 -3.03
C ALA A 367 -7.76 2.59 -2.05
N GLN A 368 -8.53 2.01 -1.11
CA GLN A 368 -8.05 0.92 -0.25
C GLN A 368 -7.87 -0.41 -1.03
N SER A 369 -8.30 -0.46 -2.29
CA SER A 369 -8.13 -1.57 -3.24
C SER A 369 -6.84 -1.49 -4.08
N GLY A 370 -5.93 -0.54 -3.82
CA GLY A 370 -4.72 -0.42 -4.62
C GLY A 370 -3.55 0.21 -3.88
N THR A 371 -2.55 -0.60 -3.59
CA THR A 371 -1.13 -0.21 -3.57
C THR A 371 -0.69 0.74 -2.45
N SER A 372 0.06 0.22 -1.49
CA SER A 372 1.16 1.00 -0.93
C SER A 372 2.26 0.05 -0.47
N PHE A 373 3.48 0.30 -0.97
CA PHE A 373 4.78 -0.07 -0.41
C PHE A 373 5.73 -0.94 -1.28
N PHE A 374 5.65 -0.87 -2.62
CA PHE A 374 6.76 -1.30 -3.51
C PHE A 374 8.01 -0.39 -3.44
N SER A 375 8.08 0.49 -2.46
CA SER A 375 8.92 1.69 -2.55
C SER A 375 10.18 1.65 -1.70
N GLN A 376 10.58 0.51 -1.13
CA GLN A 376 11.84 0.43 -0.40
C GLN A 376 12.50 -0.94 -0.53
N LEU A 377 13.35 -1.09 -1.55
CA LEU A 377 14.64 -1.83 -1.58
C LEU A 377 14.91 -2.50 -2.94
N GLN A 378 15.07 -1.69 -4.00
CA GLN A 378 15.67 -2.15 -5.25
C GLN A 378 16.79 -1.22 -5.70
N GLN A 379 17.81 -1.01 -4.85
CA GLN A 379 19.14 -0.64 -5.33
C GLN A 379 20.22 -0.76 -4.25
N LYS A 380 20.88 -1.93 -4.22
CA LYS A 380 22.34 -2.10 -4.17
C LYS A 380 22.65 -3.58 -4.08
N MET A 381 23.16 -4.18 -5.16
CA MET A 381 24.50 -4.79 -5.18
C MET A 381 24.77 -5.53 -6.49
N ASN A 382 25.95 -5.26 -7.03
CA ASN A 382 26.61 -6.03 -8.07
C ASN A 382 26.94 -7.45 -7.58
N VAL A 383 26.93 -8.35 -8.55
CA VAL A 383 27.21 -9.79 -8.49
C VAL A 383 28.57 -10.11 -7.85
N SER A 384 28.58 -11.07 -6.92
CA SER A 384 29.65 -12.06 -6.80
C SER A 384 29.13 -13.37 -6.20
N VAL A 385 29.88 -14.44 -6.46
CA VAL A 385 29.48 -15.85 -6.63
C VAL A 385 29.13 -16.58 -5.32
N CYS A 386 28.19 -17.54 -5.45
CA CYS A 386 27.73 -18.48 -4.42
C CYS A 386 28.87 -19.23 -3.71
N ARG A 387 28.74 -19.43 -2.39
CA ARG A 387 29.33 -20.58 -1.68
C ARG A 387 28.22 -21.47 -1.12
N SER A 388 28.39 -22.76 -1.35
CA SER A 388 27.55 -23.89 -0.99
C SER A 388 27.24 -23.96 0.52
N PHE A 389 26.00 -24.23 0.86
CA PHE A 389 25.59 -24.60 2.22
C PHE A 389 25.58 -26.13 2.34
N SER A 390 26.45 -26.68 3.18
CA SER A 390 26.50 -28.11 3.51
C SER A 390 25.41 -28.44 4.55
N PRO A 391 24.63 -29.53 4.40
CA PRO A 391 23.59 -29.93 5.36
C PRO A 391 24.11 -30.47 6.71
N SER A 392 25.42 -30.47 6.96
CA SER A 392 26.05 -31.38 7.92
C SER A 392 26.10 -30.94 9.39
N ASN A 393 25.73 -29.71 9.77
CA ASN A 393 26.15 -29.18 11.09
C ASN A 393 25.05 -29.06 12.17
N TYR A 394 23.85 -29.58 11.96
CA TYR A 394 22.77 -29.50 12.98
C TYR A 394 21.95 -30.79 13.14
N MET A 395 22.46 -31.94 12.69
CA MET A 395 21.91 -33.20 13.20
C MET A 395 22.43 -33.37 14.63
N ARG A 396 21.53 -33.35 15.62
CA ARG A 396 21.76 -34.24 16.77
C ARG A 396 21.93 -35.61 16.15
N ASP A 397 23.10 -36.23 16.36
CA ASP A 397 23.23 -37.67 16.27
C ASP A 397 22.21 -38.24 17.28
N TYR A 398 20.97 -38.44 16.82
CA TYR A 398 20.12 -39.45 17.40
C TYR A 398 20.88 -40.73 17.11
N SER A 399 21.59 -41.23 18.10
CA SER A 399 22.21 -42.54 18.03
C SER A 399 21.12 -43.50 17.57
N VAL A 400 21.33 -44.10 16.40
CA VAL A 400 20.46 -45.09 15.74
C VAL A 400 20.12 -46.26 16.68
N GLU A 401 20.78 -46.35 17.83
CA GLU A 401 20.66 -47.36 18.88
C GLU A 401 19.39 -47.28 19.75
N GLU A 402 18.64 -46.18 19.80
CA GLU A 402 17.57 -46.02 20.83
C GLU A 402 16.13 -46.41 20.42
N ASP A 403 15.79 -46.50 19.12
CA ASP A 403 14.45 -46.97 18.67
C ASP A 403 14.53 -47.72 17.32
N PRO A 404 14.51 -49.07 17.34
CA PRO A 404 14.58 -49.89 16.12
C PRO A 404 13.46 -49.59 15.12
N LYS A 405 12.26 -49.23 15.58
CA LYS A 405 11.12 -48.92 14.69
C LYS A 405 11.34 -47.60 13.96
N LEU A 406 11.95 -46.62 14.64
CA LEU A 406 12.28 -45.34 14.02
C LEU A 406 13.42 -45.48 13.01
N ALA A 407 14.43 -46.29 13.32
CA ALA A 407 15.51 -46.61 12.39
C ALA A 407 14.97 -47.26 11.11
N GLU A 408 14.07 -48.24 11.25
CA GLU A 408 13.38 -48.87 10.12
C GLU A 408 12.59 -47.83 9.31
N PHE A 409 11.76 -47.00 9.95
CA PHE A 409 10.98 -45.94 9.30
C PHE A 409 11.83 -44.98 8.47
N LEU A 410 13.03 -44.62 8.95
CA LEU A 410 13.90 -43.69 8.23
C LEU A 410 14.45 -44.27 6.91
N THR A 411 14.40 -45.59 6.73
CA THR A 411 14.75 -46.27 5.48
C THR A 411 13.57 -46.41 4.51
N TRP A 412 12.34 -46.16 4.96
CA TRP A 412 11.15 -46.38 4.15
C TRP A 412 11.05 -45.44 2.97
N ARG A 413 10.55 -45.99 1.87
CA ARG A 413 10.05 -45.21 0.76
C ARG A 413 8.63 -44.71 1.09
N LEU A 414 8.52 -43.44 1.46
CA LEU A 414 7.29 -42.88 2.05
C LEU A 414 6.07 -42.97 1.13
N VAL A 415 6.24 -43.02 -0.20
CA VAL A 415 5.13 -43.19 -1.14
C VAL A 415 4.46 -44.56 -1.09
N ASP A 416 5.10 -45.56 -0.46
CA ASP A 416 4.61 -46.91 -0.25
C ASP A 416 3.98 -47.08 1.14
N HIS A 417 4.23 -46.12 2.05
CA HIS A 417 3.63 -46.01 3.39
C HIS A 417 2.88 -44.68 3.55
N PRO A 418 1.85 -44.43 2.72
CA PRO A 418 1.28 -43.10 2.54
C PRO A 418 0.53 -42.57 3.78
N TYR A 419 0.29 -43.38 4.80
CA TYR A 419 -0.50 -42.99 5.97
C TYR A 419 0.34 -42.90 7.25
N GLU A 420 1.64 -43.18 7.20
CA GLU A 420 2.53 -43.29 8.36
C GLU A 420 3.68 -42.28 8.31
N THR A 421 3.56 -41.26 7.47
CA THR A 421 4.62 -40.27 7.22
C THR A 421 4.90 -39.34 8.41
N ASP A 422 3.99 -39.27 9.39
CA ASP A 422 4.08 -38.43 10.60
C ASP A 422 4.70 -39.14 11.81
N MET A 423 5.16 -40.39 11.67
CA MET A 423 5.62 -41.20 12.81
C MET A 423 6.72 -40.53 13.64
N ARG A 424 7.73 -39.96 12.97
CA ARG A 424 8.84 -39.27 13.67
C ARG A 424 8.41 -37.97 14.34
N ALA A 425 7.41 -37.28 13.81
CA ALA A 425 7.00 -35.95 14.27
C ALA A 425 6.54 -35.93 15.73
N LYS A 426 6.01 -37.05 16.24
CA LYS A 426 5.52 -37.19 17.62
C LYS A 426 6.60 -37.00 18.68
N ASN A 427 7.87 -37.23 18.34
CA ASN A 427 8.99 -37.18 19.29
C ASN A 427 9.85 -35.92 19.14
N LEU A 428 9.48 -35.00 18.22
CA LEU A 428 10.28 -33.81 17.93
C LEU A 428 9.86 -32.67 18.84
N ILE A 429 10.84 -32.13 19.57
CA ILE A 429 10.57 -31.17 20.66
C ILE A 429 10.88 -29.75 20.19
N THR A 430 11.90 -29.58 19.35
CA THR A 430 12.36 -28.27 18.90
C THR A 430 11.78 -27.90 17.52
N HIS A 431 11.67 -26.59 17.28
CA HIS A 431 11.23 -26.09 15.98
C HIS A 431 12.16 -26.54 14.83
N ALA A 432 13.47 -26.60 15.06
CA ALA A 432 14.45 -27.00 14.05
C ALA A 432 14.27 -28.47 13.64
N GLU A 433 14.10 -29.37 14.60
CA GLU A 433 13.80 -30.79 14.36
C GLU A 433 12.51 -30.95 13.55
N ILE A 434 11.43 -30.26 13.93
CA ILE A 434 10.14 -30.31 13.22
C ILE A 434 10.27 -29.80 11.78
N ILE A 435 10.97 -28.69 11.58
CA ILE A 435 11.18 -28.10 10.24
C ILE A 435 11.99 -29.05 9.37
N GLN A 436 13.07 -29.62 9.91
CA GLN A 436 13.92 -30.56 9.20
C GLN A 436 13.14 -31.81 8.80
N GLU A 437 12.38 -32.40 9.72
CA GLU A 437 11.59 -33.59 9.43
C GLU A 437 10.47 -33.32 8.43
N SER A 438 9.74 -32.22 8.60
CA SER A 438 8.69 -31.82 7.66
C SER A 438 9.25 -31.66 6.25
N ARG A 439 10.43 -31.03 6.12
CA ARG A 439 11.12 -30.90 4.82
C ARG A 439 11.62 -32.23 4.28
N ARG A 440 12.17 -33.11 5.13
CA ARG A 440 12.61 -34.47 4.72
C ARG A 440 11.44 -35.24 4.13
N VAL A 441 10.30 -35.27 4.81
CA VAL A 441 9.09 -35.95 4.34
C VAL A 441 8.63 -35.37 2.99
N LEU A 442 8.54 -34.05 2.87
CA LEU A 442 8.13 -33.39 1.62
C LEU A 442 9.10 -33.66 0.47
N ILE A 443 10.41 -33.53 0.69
CA ILE A 443 11.43 -33.77 -0.33
C ILE A 443 11.44 -35.25 -0.74
N ASN A 444 11.34 -36.20 0.19
CA ASN A 444 11.31 -37.62 -0.14
C ASN A 444 10.08 -37.97 -0.99
N LEU A 445 8.89 -37.54 -0.57
CA LEU A 445 7.65 -37.76 -1.32
C LEU A 445 7.72 -37.14 -2.73
N LEU A 446 8.17 -35.90 -2.85
CA LEU A 446 8.31 -35.25 -4.15
C LEU A 446 9.41 -35.90 -4.99
N THR A 447 10.52 -36.35 -4.40
CA THR A 447 11.59 -37.04 -5.14
C THR A 447 11.08 -38.36 -5.72
N ASP A 448 10.31 -39.13 -4.97
CA ASP A 448 9.70 -40.35 -5.48
C ASP A 448 8.64 -40.10 -6.56
N LEU A 449 7.87 -39.02 -6.44
CA LEU A 449 6.75 -38.73 -7.35
C LEU A 449 7.13 -37.92 -8.59
N ILE A 450 8.15 -37.06 -8.52
CA ILE A 450 8.55 -36.15 -9.60
C ILE A 450 10.06 -36.09 -9.83
N GLY A 451 10.86 -36.86 -9.08
CA GLY A 451 12.33 -36.91 -9.16
C GLY A 451 12.91 -37.00 -10.57
N PRO A 452 12.50 -37.96 -11.42
CA PRO A 452 13.04 -38.08 -12.78
C PRO A 452 12.57 -36.97 -13.74
N ILE A 453 11.53 -36.21 -13.38
CA ILE A 453 10.86 -35.26 -14.27
C ILE A 453 11.39 -33.86 -14.01
N GLN A 454 11.99 -33.22 -15.00
CA GLN A 454 12.63 -31.91 -14.83
C GLN A 454 11.63 -30.74 -14.81
N ASN A 455 10.53 -30.84 -15.56
CA ASN A 455 9.62 -29.73 -15.80
C ASN A 455 8.31 -29.90 -15.03
N VAL A 456 7.83 -28.82 -14.45
CA VAL A 456 6.56 -28.78 -13.72
C VAL A 456 5.74 -27.56 -14.11
N MET A 457 4.42 -27.69 -14.09
CA MET A 457 3.51 -26.55 -14.01
C MET A 457 3.05 -26.40 -12.57
N LEU A 458 3.04 -25.17 -12.04
CA LEU A 458 2.52 -24.87 -10.71
C LEU A 458 1.27 -24.00 -10.82
N LEU A 459 0.10 -24.61 -10.70
CA LEU A 459 -1.18 -23.97 -10.94
C LEU A 459 -1.84 -23.55 -9.63
N GLU A 460 -2.67 -22.52 -9.74
CA GLU A 460 -3.50 -21.98 -8.66
C GLU A 460 -2.75 -21.23 -7.56
N ILE A 461 -1.63 -20.58 -7.88
CA ILE A 461 -0.87 -19.82 -6.87
C ILE A 461 -1.71 -18.69 -6.25
N ALA A 462 -1.61 -18.52 -4.93
CA ALA A 462 -2.45 -17.62 -4.16
C ALA A 462 -1.84 -16.20 -4.08
N THR A 463 -2.59 -15.21 -4.58
CA THR A 463 -2.19 -13.79 -4.56
C THR A 463 -3.16 -12.89 -3.79
N TYR A 464 -4.12 -13.48 -3.07
CA TYR A 464 -5.09 -12.76 -2.24
C TYR A 464 -4.58 -12.54 -0.81
N SER A 465 -5.27 -11.70 -0.03
CA SER A 465 -4.74 -11.11 1.20
C SER A 465 -4.48 -12.06 2.38
N ASN A 466 -4.93 -13.33 2.31
CA ASN A 466 -4.57 -14.34 3.32
C ASN A 466 -3.05 -14.50 3.31
N LYS A 467 -2.38 -14.48 4.47
CA LYS A 467 -0.91 -14.63 4.50
C LYS A 467 -0.45 -16.09 4.46
N GLY A 468 -1.35 -17.01 4.80
CA GLY A 468 -1.06 -18.45 4.84
C GLY A 468 -0.94 -19.08 3.46
N ASP A 469 -1.95 -18.89 2.61
CA ASP A 469 -1.97 -19.53 1.29
C ASP A 469 -0.81 -19.08 0.37
N PRO A 470 -0.40 -17.80 0.37
CA PRO A 470 0.82 -17.38 -0.33
C PRO A 470 2.11 -17.89 0.31
N ALA A 471 2.12 -18.17 1.62
CA ALA A 471 3.25 -18.83 2.27
C ALA A 471 3.37 -20.30 1.85
N ILE A 472 2.25 -20.98 1.57
CA ILE A 472 2.22 -22.29 0.93
C ILE A 472 2.86 -22.19 -0.45
N ALA A 473 2.37 -21.29 -1.32
CA ALA A 473 2.92 -21.10 -2.66
C ALA A 473 4.43 -20.80 -2.63
N ALA A 474 4.87 -19.95 -1.70
CA ALA A 474 6.29 -19.66 -1.51
C ALA A 474 7.08 -20.91 -1.09
N GLY A 475 6.56 -21.72 -0.18
CA GLY A 475 7.17 -22.98 0.25
C GLY A 475 7.24 -24.03 -0.86
N GLU A 476 6.20 -24.15 -1.69
CA GLU A 476 6.16 -25.01 -2.88
C GLU A 476 7.28 -24.63 -3.87
N VAL A 477 7.38 -23.35 -4.19
CA VAL A 477 8.42 -22.83 -5.09
C VAL A 477 9.82 -23.06 -4.52
N MET A 478 10.03 -22.87 -3.21
CA MET A 478 11.33 -23.12 -2.58
C MET A 478 11.74 -24.60 -2.64
N LEU A 479 10.82 -25.53 -2.42
CA LEU A 479 11.10 -26.97 -2.52
C LEU A 479 11.41 -27.38 -3.96
N LEU A 480 10.62 -26.90 -4.92
CA LEU A 480 10.85 -27.18 -6.34
C LEU A 480 12.23 -26.67 -6.79
N ARG A 481 12.62 -25.47 -6.35
CA ARG A 481 13.93 -24.90 -6.64
C ARG A 481 15.07 -25.69 -6.01
N GLU A 482 14.91 -26.14 -4.76
CA GLU A 482 15.90 -26.97 -4.07
C GLU A 482 16.08 -28.33 -4.73
N MET A 483 15.00 -28.90 -5.27
CA MET A 483 15.01 -30.11 -6.09
C MET A 483 15.46 -29.87 -7.54
N ASN A 484 15.93 -28.66 -7.85
CA ASN A 484 16.36 -28.23 -9.19
C ASN A 484 15.30 -28.49 -10.27
N LYS A 485 14.02 -28.22 -9.99
CA LYS A 485 12.91 -28.34 -10.96
C LYS A 485 12.67 -27.03 -11.70
N THR A 486 12.30 -27.13 -12.97
CA THR A 486 11.95 -25.99 -13.81
C THR A 486 10.45 -25.78 -13.80
N ILE A 487 9.98 -24.64 -13.29
CA ILE A 487 8.57 -24.23 -13.39
C ILE A 487 8.37 -23.62 -14.78
N VAL A 488 7.79 -24.38 -15.71
CA VAL A 488 7.61 -23.95 -17.11
C VAL A 488 6.38 -23.07 -17.29
N TYR A 489 5.41 -23.17 -16.38
CA TYR A 489 4.22 -22.32 -16.35
C TYR A 489 3.63 -22.26 -14.94
N TYR A 490 3.01 -21.14 -14.62
CA TYR A 490 2.18 -20.97 -13.43
C TYR A 490 1.00 -20.04 -13.72
N CYS A 491 -0.04 -20.14 -12.91
CA CYS A 491 -1.19 -19.22 -12.96
C CYS A 491 -1.75 -18.98 -11.56
N GLU A 492 -2.26 -17.77 -11.33
CA GLU A 492 -2.99 -17.41 -10.12
C GLU A 492 -4.37 -18.08 -10.08
N THR A 493 -4.86 -18.42 -8.88
CA THR A 493 -6.11 -19.17 -8.64
C THR A 493 -7.29 -18.73 -9.53
N HIS A 494 -7.63 -17.45 -9.56
CA HIS A 494 -8.75 -16.90 -10.35
C HIS A 494 -8.44 -16.59 -11.81
N SER A 495 -7.19 -16.82 -12.22
CA SER A 495 -6.72 -16.54 -13.57
C SER A 495 -6.43 -17.83 -14.36
N CYS A 496 -6.33 -18.99 -13.71
CA CYS A 496 -6.09 -20.29 -14.35
C CYS A 496 -7.21 -20.74 -15.32
N ASN A 497 -8.45 -20.29 -15.14
CA ASN A 497 -9.57 -20.63 -16.03
C ASN A 497 -9.83 -19.56 -17.12
N LYS A 498 -9.04 -18.49 -17.20
CA LYS A 498 -9.21 -17.46 -18.23
C LYS A 498 -8.73 -18.01 -19.57
N LYS A 499 -9.53 -17.85 -20.62
CA LYS A 499 -9.25 -18.39 -21.97
C LYS A 499 -7.83 -18.07 -22.47
N LYS A 500 -7.33 -16.84 -22.27
CA LYS A 500 -5.97 -16.44 -22.66
C LYS A 500 -4.90 -17.29 -21.95
N ASN A 501 -5.05 -17.49 -20.65
CA ASN A 501 -4.12 -18.27 -19.84
C ASN A 501 -4.19 -19.75 -20.21
N MET A 502 -5.38 -20.28 -20.42
CA MET A 502 -5.57 -21.66 -20.89
C MET A 502 -4.91 -21.92 -22.24
N LEU A 503 -4.96 -20.95 -23.17
CA LEU A 503 -4.31 -21.07 -24.48
C LEU A 503 -2.77 -21.04 -24.35
N LEU A 504 -2.24 -20.14 -23.51
CA LEU A 504 -0.81 -20.06 -23.24
C LEU A 504 -0.29 -21.32 -22.54
N GLU A 505 -0.99 -21.74 -21.50
CA GLU A 505 -0.74 -22.97 -20.75
C GLU A 505 -0.71 -24.18 -21.68
N LYS A 506 -1.72 -24.32 -22.56
CA LYS A 506 -1.78 -25.38 -23.57
C LYS A 506 -0.61 -25.32 -24.54
N SER A 507 -0.32 -24.13 -25.09
CA SER A 507 0.81 -23.93 -26.01
C SER A 507 2.16 -24.29 -25.39
N ILE A 508 2.33 -24.08 -24.08
CA ILE A 508 3.54 -24.49 -23.36
C ILE A 508 3.53 -26.01 -23.14
N SER A 509 2.42 -26.59 -22.69
CA SER A 509 2.33 -28.03 -22.42
C SER A 509 2.50 -28.89 -23.67
N ASP A 510 2.11 -28.41 -24.85
CA ASP A 510 2.23 -29.14 -26.12
C ASP A 510 3.71 -29.43 -26.49
N ASN A 511 4.66 -28.71 -25.89
CA ASN A 511 6.10 -28.97 -26.05
C ASN A 511 6.64 -30.10 -25.16
N PHE A 512 5.81 -30.69 -24.30
CA PHE A 512 6.21 -31.72 -23.35
C PHE A 512 5.37 -32.98 -23.48
N THR A 513 6.01 -34.14 -23.28
CA THR A 513 5.32 -35.42 -23.19
C THR A 513 4.85 -35.68 -21.75
N LYS A 514 3.94 -36.65 -21.59
CA LYS A 514 3.41 -37.06 -20.27
C LYS A 514 4.47 -37.50 -19.25
N ASP A 515 5.63 -37.96 -19.74
CA ASP A 515 6.75 -38.42 -18.91
C ASP A 515 7.74 -37.31 -18.56
N ASN A 516 7.63 -36.15 -19.21
CA ASN A 516 8.55 -35.01 -19.08
C ASN A 516 7.91 -33.78 -18.40
N LEU A 517 6.63 -33.85 -18.04
CA LEU A 517 5.89 -32.78 -17.38
C LEU A 517 4.96 -33.31 -16.28
N VAL A 518 5.00 -32.68 -15.11
CA VAL A 518 4.04 -32.91 -14.01
C VAL A 518 3.21 -31.66 -13.77
N ILE A 519 1.91 -31.84 -13.53
CA ILE A 519 1.00 -30.77 -13.17
C ILE A 519 0.84 -30.75 -11.64
N LEU A 520 1.27 -29.65 -11.02
CA LEU A 520 1.13 -29.42 -9.59
C LEU A 520 0.01 -28.39 -9.37
N MET A 521 -0.88 -28.69 -8.42
CA MET A 521 -1.94 -27.79 -7.98
C MET A 521 -1.67 -27.40 -6.53
N GLN A 522 -1.75 -26.10 -6.23
CA GLN A 522 -1.40 -25.55 -4.92
C GLN A 522 -2.12 -26.28 -3.77
N GLY A 523 -1.41 -26.46 -2.66
CA GLY A 523 -1.95 -26.88 -1.37
C GLY A 523 -2.86 -25.83 -0.71
N GLY A 524 -3.29 -26.11 0.52
CA GLY A 524 -4.09 -25.18 1.32
C GLY A 524 -5.23 -25.84 2.09
N GLY A 525 -6.33 -25.10 2.24
CA GLY A 525 -7.55 -25.59 2.88
C GLY A 525 -8.76 -25.26 2.02
N ASN A 526 -8.68 -25.60 0.74
CA ASN A 526 -9.64 -25.18 -0.28
C ASN A 526 -10.27 -26.35 -1.06
N VAL A 527 -10.28 -27.55 -0.46
CA VAL A 527 -11.04 -28.70 -0.95
C VAL A 527 -12.29 -28.88 -0.09
N ILE A 528 -13.44 -28.95 -0.75
CA ILE A 528 -14.79 -29.02 -0.14
C ILE A 528 -15.12 -27.71 0.62
N GLY A 529 -16.19 -27.04 0.19
CA GLY A 529 -16.60 -25.72 0.68
C GLY A 529 -16.16 -24.54 -0.19
N TYR A 530 -15.31 -24.78 -1.20
CA TYR A 530 -14.83 -23.77 -2.17
C TYR A 530 -15.09 -24.23 -3.60
N GLN A 531 -16.37 -24.38 -3.95
CA GLN A 531 -16.81 -25.02 -5.19
C GLN A 531 -16.22 -24.42 -6.47
N SER A 532 -15.98 -23.11 -6.51
CA SER A 532 -15.35 -22.46 -7.67
C SER A 532 -13.91 -22.95 -7.91
N ILE A 533 -13.15 -23.20 -6.83
CA ILE A 533 -11.78 -23.72 -6.90
C ILE A 533 -11.82 -25.20 -7.32
N ASP A 534 -12.71 -26.00 -6.74
CA ASP A 534 -12.91 -27.40 -7.16
C ASP A 534 -13.26 -27.50 -8.67
N GLN A 535 -14.10 -26.58 -9.19
CA GLN A 535 -14.43 -26.51 -10.61
C GLN A 535 -13.23 -26.15 -11.49
N ILE A 536 -12.39 -25.19 -11.06
CA ILE A 536 -11.15 -24.84 -11.77
C ILE A 536 -10.24 -26.07 -11.85
N ARG A 537 -10.10 -26.82 -10.75
CA ARG A 537 -9.32 -28.07 -10.73
C ARG A 537 -9.89 -29.14 -11.63
N SER A 538 -11.22 -29.29 -11.71
CA SER A 538 -11.82 -30.20 -12.69
C SER A 538 -11.36 -29.86 -14.12
N LEU A 539 -11.42 -28.58 -14.50
CA LEU A 539 -10.99 -28.13 -15.83
C LEU A 539 -9.50 -28.36 -16.08
N ILE A 540 -8.65 -28.21 -15.06
CA ILE A 540 -7.22 -28.52 -15.15
C ILE A 540 -7.01 -30.02 -15.35
N MET A 541 -7.66 -30.85 -14.53
CA MET A 541 -7.50 -32.30 -14.58
C MET A 541 -7.99 -32.89 -15.90
N ASP A 542 -9.10 -32.38 -16.43
CA ASP A 542 -9.70 -32.84 -17.68
C ASP A 542 -8.89 -32.41 -18.91
N ARG A 543 -8.12 -31.31 -18.81
CA ARG A 543 -7.19 -30.85 -19.85
C ARG A 543 -5.94 -31.72 -19.96
N TYR A 544 -5.53 -32.34 -18.85
CA TYR A 544 -4.32 -33.14 -18.76
C TYR A 544 -4.62 -34.60 -18.41
N PRO A 545 -5.43 -35.33 -19.22
CA PRO A 545 -5.93 -36.65 -18.83
C PRO A 545 -4.84 -37.71 -18.70
N GLU A 546 -3.70 -37.56 -19.37
CA GLU A 546 -2.59 -38.54 -19.31
C GLU A 546 -1.44 -38.14 -18.38
N HIS A 547 -1.29 -36.85 -18.05
CA HIS A 547 -0.16 -36.37 -17.25
C HIS A 547 -0.32 -36.77 -15.78
N ARG A 548 0.80 -36.96 -15.09
CA ARG A 548 0.80 -37.08 -13.63
C ARG A 548 0.37 -35.75 -13.01
N LYS A 549 -0.57 -35.81 -12.06
CA LYS A 549 -1.11 -34.67 -11.36
C LYS A 549 -0.93 -34.83 -9.85
N ILE A 550 -0.48 -33.79 -9.19
CA ILE A 550 -0.34 -33.78 -7.73
C ILE A 550 -1.10 -32.58 -7.18
N LEU A 551 -2.12 -32.84 -6.38
CA LEU A 551 -2.75 -31.84 -5.53
C LEU A 551 -1.97 -31.80 -4.21
N LEU A 552 -1.21 -30.73 -4.02
CA LEU A 552 -0.32 -30.54 -2.87
C LEU A 552 -1.14 -30.39 -1.57
N SER A 553 -0.46 -30.40 -0.42
CA SER A 553 -1.05 -30.66 0.90
C SER A 553 -2.35 -29.88 1.18
N GLN A 554 -3.48 -30.59 1.26
CA GLN A 554 -4.80 -30.04 1.51
C GLN A 554 -5.29 -30.35 2.92
N SER A 555 -6.10 -29.43 3.46
CA SER A 555 -6.98 -29.70 4.58
C SER A 555 -8.43 -29.73 4.12
N ILE A 556 -9.16 -30.70 4.64
CA ILE A 556 -10.56 -30.93 4.36
C ILE A 556 -11.33 -30.83 5.66
N TRP A 557 -12.41 -30.05 5.65
CA TRP A 557 -13.31 -29.95 6.78
C TRP A 557 -14.75 -29.92 6.29
N LEU A 558 -15.65 -30.50 7.09
CA LEU A 558 -17.06 -30.62 6.76
C LEU A 558 -17.88 -29.77 7.74
N ASN A 559 -18.75 -28.92 7.21
CA ASN A 559 -19.75 -28.18 7.97
C ASN A 559 -21.17 -28.55 7.49
N LYS A 560 -22.19 -28.02 8.16
CA LYS A 560 -23.61 -28.32 7.85
C LYS A 560 -23.99 -28.01 6.39
N ASN A 561 -23.29 -27.09 5.74
CA ASN A 561 -23.54 -26.66 4.36
C ASN A 561 -22.62 -27.39 3.35
N SER A 562 -21.71 -28.26 3.80
CA SER A 562 -20.71 -28.90 2.94
C SER A 562 -21.27 -30.05 2.08
N ASN A 563 -22.49 -30.53 2.31
CA ASN A 563 -23.02 -31.72 1.61
C ASN A 563 -22.98 -31.60 0.08
N ASN A 564 -23.46 -30.49 -0.48
CA ASN A 564 -23.44 -30.30 -1.93
C ASN A 564 -22.00 -30.21 -2.47
N SER A 565 -21.13 -29.47 -1.79
CA SER A 565 -19.72 -29.37 -2.17
C SER A 565 -18.97 -30.70 -2.04
N LEU A 566 -19.34 -31.53 -1.08
CA LEU A 566 -18.79 -32.87 -0.90
C LEU A 566 -19.19 -33.76 -2.09
N ILE A 567 -20.47 -33.77 -2.48
CA ILE A 567 -20.94 -34.52 -3.66
C ILE A 567 -20.20 -34.07 -4.91
N SER A 568 -20.05 -32.76 -5.14
CA SER A 568 -19.28 -32.24 -6.28
C SER A 568 -17.81 -32.66 -6.22
N ALA A 569 -17.15 -32.55 -5.06
CA ALA A 569 -15.76 -32.95 -4.90
C ALA A 569 -15.57 -34.47 -5.15
N ARG A 570 -16.53 -35.31 -4.73
CA ARG A 570 -16.49 -36.75 -5.00
C ARG A 570 -16.46 -37.04 -6.50
N ILE A 571 -17.29 -36.35 -7.28
CA ILE A 571 -17.34 -36.47 -8.74
C ILE A 571 -16.02 -35.99 -9.37
N ILE A 572 -15.48 -34.88 -8.87
CA ILE A 572 -14.29 -34.24 -9.44
C ILE A 572 -13.02 -35.06 -9.18
N TYR A 573 -12.82 -35.54 -7.95
CA TYR A 573 -11.54 -36.13 -7.56
C TYR A 573 -11.51 -37.66 -7.68
N SER A 574 -12.62 -38.38 -7.50
CA SER A 574 -12.62 -39.86 -7.48
C SER A 574 -12.28 -40.47 -8.83
N ASN A 575 -11.79 -41.71 -8.80
CA ASN A 575 -11.47 -42.55 -9.97
C ASN A 575 -10.43 -41.93 -10.92
N ARG A 576 -9.50 -41.13 -10.39
CA ARG A 576 -8.39 -40.55 -11.14
C ARG A 576 -7.07 -41.20 -10.74
N THR A 577 -6.67 -42.24 -11.48
CA THR A 577 -5.47 -43.05 -11.19
C THR A 577 -4.15 -42.28 -11.31
N ASN A 578 -4.14 -41.19 -12.07
CA ASN A 578 -2.98 -40.31 -12.23
C ASN A 578 -3.02 -39.05 -11.36
N LEU A 579 -3.97 -38.97 -10.42
CA LEU A 579 -4.01 -37.96 -9.38
C LEU A 579 -3.42 -38.53 -8.08
N THR A 580 -2.44 -37.83 -7.53
CA THR A 580 -2.01 -37.99 -6.14
C THR A 580 -2.45 -36.77 -5.34
N MET A 581 -3.05 -36.99 -4.19
CA MET A 581 -3.52 -35.93 -3.30
C MET A 581 -2.79 -36.02 -1.96
N PHE A 582 -2.19 -34.91 -1.54
CA PHE A 582 -1.56 -34.78 -0.23
C PHE A 582 -2.57 -34.23 0.76
N LEU A 583 -2.63 -34.82 1.96
CA LEU A 583 -3.50 -34.42 3.05
C LEU A 583 -2.64 -33.98 4.23
N ARG A 584 -2.88 -32.78 4.75
CA ARG A 584 -1.96 -32.16 5.71
C ARG A 584 -2.14 -32.55 7.16
N ASP A 585 -3.20 -33.29 7.47
CA ASP A 585 -3.52 -33.73 8.82
C ASP A 585 -4.38 -35.01 8.80
N ARG A 586 -4.39 -35.72 9.94
CA ARG A 586 -5.06 -37.02 10.07
C ARG A 586 -6.57 -36.96 9.83
N GLN A 587 -7.24 -35.91 10.33
CA GLN A 587 -8.68 -35.72 10.09
C GLN A 587 -8.98 -35.59 8.59
N SER A 588 -8.21 -34.76 7.88
CA SER A 588 -8.35 -34.56 6.44
C SER A 588 -8.09 -35.85 5.65
N LEU A 589 -7.11 -36.65 6.08
CA LEU A 589 -6.82 -37.96 5.49
C LEU A 589 -8.00 -38.92 5.61
N GLU A 590 -8.61 -39.04 6.80
CA GLU A 590 -9.74 -39.95 7.01
C GLU A 590 -10.99 -39.49 6.24
N ILE A 591 -11.25 -38.18 6.16
CA ILE A 591 -12.33 -37.65 5.33
C ILE A 591 -12.08 -37.95 3.85
N ALA A 592 -10.85 -37.78 3.37
CA ALA A 592 -10.48 -38.06 1.99
C ALA A 592 -10.63 -39.56 1.66
N LYS A 593 -10.18 -40.47 2.54
CA LYS A 593 -10.32 -41.93 2.36
C LYS A 593 -11.78 -42.35 2.22
N GLN A 594 -12.66 -41.74 2.99
CA GLN A 594 -14.10 -42.02 2.93
C GLN A 594 -14.79 -41.39 1.71
N SER A 595 -14.19 -40.36 1.11
CA SER A 595 -14.84 -39.55 0.08
C SER A 595 -14.31 -39.81 -1.33
N PHE A 596 -13.02 -40.05 -1.50
CA PHE A 596 -12.35 -40.10 -2.79
C PHE A 596 -11.81 -41.50 -3.08
N GLN A 597 -12.61 -42.31 -3.76
CA GLN A 597 -12.23 -43.66 -4.16
C GLN A 597 -11.33 -43.62 -5.39
N GLY A 598 -10.39 -44.57 -5.51
CA GLY A 598 -9.55 -44.70 -6.71
C GLY A 598 -8.54 -43.57 -6.93
N VAL A 599 -8.16 -42.83 -5.87
CA VAL A 599 -7.15 -41.76 -5.88
C VAL A 599 -6.02 -42.13 -4.93
N LYS A 600 -4.77 -41.82 -5.29
CA LYS A 600 -3.64 -42.01 -4.36
C LYS A 600 -3.65 -40.89 -3.32
N LEU A 601 -3.96 -41.22 -2.07
CA LEU A 601 -3.97 -40.28 -0.95
C LEU A 601 -2.70 -40.46 -0.11
N ILE A 602 -2.03 -39.38 0.26
CA ILE A 602 -0.79 -39.39 1.05
C ILE A 602 -0.89 -38.36 2.17
N LEU A 603 -0.57 -38.74 3.41
CA LEU A 603 -0.36 -37.83 4.52
C LEU A 603 0.97 -37.10 4.30
N ALA A 604 0.97 -35.77 4.27
CA ALA A 604 2.18 -34.98 4.05
C ALA A 604 2.11 -33.66 4.85
N PRO A 605 3.23 -33.10 5.32
CA PRO A 605 3.22 -31.81 6.01
C PRO A 605 2.67 -30.69 5.13
N ASP A 606 2.34 -29.56 5.76
CA ASP A 606 1.99 -28.35 5.00
C ASP A 606 3.19 -27.83 4.21
N LEU A 607 2.99 -27.50 2.93
CA LEU A 607 4.06 -27.07 2.03
C LEU A 607 4.71 -25.72 2.45
N ALA A 608 4.11 -24.93 3.35
CA ALA A 608 4.76 -23.75 3.91
C ALA A 608 6.07 -24.08 4.67
N PHE A 609 6.24 -25.32 5.17
CA PHE A 609 7.52 -25.79 5.71
C PHE A 609 8.65 -25.82 4.67
N GLY A 610 8.32 -25.76 3.37
CA GLY A 610 9.27 -25.57 2.29
C GLY A 610 10.11 -24.30 2.39
N LEU A 611 9.64 -23.28 3.11
CA LEU A 611 10.44 -22.08 3.44
C LEU A 611 11.65 -22.41 4.35
N GLY A 612 11.54 -23.46 5.16
CA GLY A 612 12.54 -23.82 6.17
C GLY A 612 12.62 -22.84 7.34
N ALA A 613 13.67 -22.95 8.15
CA ALA A 613 13.88 -22.08 9.29
C ALA A 613 14.14 -20.64 8.84
N LEU A 614 13.49 -19.68 9.50
CA LEU A 614 13.54 -18.27 9.17
C LEU A 614 14.14 -17.49 10.35
N PRO A 615 15.16 -16.63 10.11
CA PRO A 615 15.65 -15.76 11.16
C PRO A 615 14.61 -14.69 11.50
N ARG A 616 14.65 -14.20 12.74
CA ARG A 616 13.93 -12.99 13.12
C ARG A 616 14.61 -11.80 12.43
N GLN A 617 13.84 -10.93 11.80
CA GLN A 617 14.36 -9.81 10.99
C GLN A 617 14.25 -8.46 11.71
N MET A 618 13.46 -8.41 12.79
CA MET A 618 13.24 -7.21 13.57
C MET A 618 13.06 -7.53 15.06
N PRO A 619 13.47 -6.62 15.95
CA PRO A 619 13.14 -6.76 17.37
C PRO A 619 11.62 -6.70 17.57
N PRO A 620 11.09 -7.39 18.59
CA PRO A 620 9.67 -7.30 18.94
C PRO A 620 9.32 -5.87 19.39
N MET A 621 8.11 -5.45 19.05
CA MET A 621 7.50 -4.17 19.44
C MET A 621 6.50 -4.33 20.58
N TYR A 622 5.93 -5.54 20.71
CA TYR A 622 4.93 -5.90 21.71
C TYR A 622 5.36 -7.17 22.43
N ASP A 623 4.91 -7.34 23.67
CA ASP A 623 5.08 -8.59 24.40
C ASP A 623 4.26 -9.69 23.72
N ILE A 624 3.01 -9.37 23.34
CA ILE A 624 2.10 -10.32 22.70
C ILE A 624 1.52 -9.75 21.41
N ILE A 625 1.66 -10.49 20.31
CA ILE A 625 0.87 -10.31 19.09
C ILE A 625 -0.27 -11.32 19.11
N TRP A 626 -1.51 -10.83 19.11
CA TRP A 626 -2.70 -11.67 19.04
C TRP A 626 -3.31 -11.61 17.65
N LEU A 627 -2.95 -12.58 16.80
CA LEU A 627 -3.50 -12.76 15.47
C LEU A 627 -4.86 -13.47 15.57
N ARG A 628 -5.93 -12.67 15.61
CA ARG A 628 -7.29 -13.14 15.84
C ARG A 628 -8.12 -13.10 14.57
N ARG A 629 -8.75 -14.23 14.21
CA ARG A 629 -9.70 -14.31 13.09
C ARG A 629 -11.00 -13.56 13.37
N LYS A 630 -11.50 -12.86 12.35
CA LYS A 630 -12.83 -12.23 12.35
C LYS A 630 -13.84 -12.89 11.39
N ASP A 631 -13.42 -13.91 10.63
CA ASP A 631 -14.25 -14.61 9.65
C ASP A 631 -15.05 -15.80 10.24
N GLN A 632 -15.74 -16.56 9.39
CA GLN A 632 -16.56 -17.70 9.81
C GLN A 632 -15.75 -18.86 10.42
N GLU A 633 -14.44 -18.93 10.17
CA GLU A 633 -13.55 -19.92 10.79
C GLU A 633 -13.09 -19.49 12.20
N SER A 634 -13.48 -18.30 12.68
CA SER A 634 -13.14 -17.81 14.02
C SER A 634 -13.66 -18.71 15.13
N ALA A 635 -12.86 -18.90 16.17
CA ALA A 635 -13.23 -19.67 17.36
C ALA A 635 -14.22 -18.92 18.30
N LYS A 636 -14.63 -17.69 17.96
CA LYS A 636 -15.69 -16.90 18.65
C LYS A 636 -15.54 -16.80 20.18
N TYR A 637 -14.32 -16.67 20.69
CA TYR A 637 -14.06 -16.47 22.12
C TYR A 637 -14.16 -15.00 22.56
N ALA A 638 -14.49 -14.79 23.83
CA ALA A 638 -14.45 -13.49 24.49
C ALA A 638 -13.00 -13.09 24.79
N MET A 639 -12.70 -11.79 24.68
CA MET A 639 -11.37 -11.29 25.00
C MET A 639 -11.19 -11.22 26.53
N PRO A 640 -10.13 -11.82 27.09
CA PRO A 640 -9.80 -11.62 28.49
C PRO A 640 -9.35 -10.16 28.75
N LYS A 641 -9.49 -9.72 30.01
CA LYS A 641 -9.03 -8.39 30.43
C LYS A 641 -7.50 -8.36 30.41
N VAL A 642 -6.93 -7.44 29.64
CA VAL A 642 -5.48 -7.30 29.50
C VAL A 642 -4.89 -6.59 30.73
N PRO A 643 -3.86 -7.16 31.39
CA PRO A 643 -3.11 -6.49 32.45
C PRO A 643 -2.38 -5.24 31.93
N ASN A 644 -2.28 -4.18 32.76
CA ASN A 644 -1.65 -2.92 32.36
C ASN A 644 -0.12 -3.02 32.14
N ASN A 645 0.52 -4.08 32.62
CA ASN A 645 1.96 -4.31 32.54
C ASN A 645 2.40 -5.14 31.33
N VAL A 646 1.48 -5.52 30.44
CA VAL A 646 1.78 -6.32 29.25
C VAL A 646 1.32 -5.57 28.01
N SER A 647 2.23 -5.36 27.06
CA SER A 647 1.92 -4.73 25.78
C SER A 647 1.35 -5.76 24.79
N ILE A 648 0.10 -5.57 24.36
CA ILE A 648 -0.59 -6.49 23.46
C ILE A 648 -1.13 -5.76 22.24
N HIS A 649 -0.88 -6.32 21.05
CA HIS A 649 -1.50 -5.86 19.81
C HIS A 649 -2.40 -6.96 19.23
N ILE A 650 -3.70 -6.67 19.14
CA ILE A 650 -4.74 -7.58 18.66
C ILE A 650 -5.20 -7.11 17.29
N SER A 651 -5.06 -7.95 16.27
CA SER A 651 -5.47 -7.61 14.90
C SER A 651 -5.68 -8.87 14.04
N ASP A 652 -6.45 -8.73 12.97
CA ASP A 652 -6.54 -9.74 11.90
C ASP A 652 -5.71 -9.33 10.68
N TRP A 653 -4.76 -10.17 10.27
CA TRP A 653 -3.90 -9.87 9.12
C TRP A 653 -4.60 -9.96 7.76
N LEU A 654 -5.86 -10.39 7.69
CA LEU A 654 -6.57 -10.59 6.42
C LEU A 654 -7.00 -9.25 5.82
N ASN A 655 -7.55 -8.35 6.65
CA ASN A 655 -8.11 -7.07 6.24
C ASN A 655 -7.45 -5.87 6.93
N GLU A 656 -6.69 -6.07 8.01
CA GLU A 656 -6.10 -4.99 8.81
C GLU A 656 -4.58 -4.88 8.63
N TRP A 657 -3.99 -5.82 7.90
CA TRP A 657 -2.57 -5.83 7.55
C TRP A 657 -2.41 -6.01 6.04
N SER A 658 -2.25 -4.89 5.34
CA SER A 658 -2.07 -4.91 3.90
C SER A 658 -0.70 -5.46 3.50
N SER A 659 -0.63 -6.03 2.31
CA SER A 659 0.60 -6.52 1.70
C SER A 659 0.87 -5.76 0.42
N ASN A 660 2.15 -5.71 0.04
CA ASN A 660 2.52 -5.26 -1.29
C ASN A 660 2.07 -6.25 -2.36
N VAL A 661 1.85 -5.72 -3.56
CA VAL A 661 1.58 -6.51 -4.76
C VAL A 661 2.81 -6.44 -5.65
N GLY A 662 3.22 -7.61 -6.15
CA GLY A 662 4.32 -7.82 -7.09
C GLY A 662 4.04 -7.28 -8.48
N THR A 663 5.09 -7.24 -9.32
CA THR A 663 4.94 -7.10 -10.77
C THR A 663 4.36 -8.37 -11.41
N ARG A 664 4.67 -9.53 -10.81
CA ARG A 664 4.17 -10.85 -11.20
C ARG A 664 3.35 -11.48 -10.06
N ASP A 665 2.48 -12.42 -10.40
CA ASP A 665 1.65 -13.14 -9.41
C ASP A 665 2.53 -13.93 -8.42
N MET A 666 3.62 -14.53 -8.90
CA MET A 666 4.56 -15.23 -8.03
C MET A 666 5.22 -14.27 -7.02
N GLU A 667 5.73 -13.13 -7.49
CA GLU A 667 6.28 -12.09 -6.62
C GLU A 667 5.26 -11.59 -5.60
N THR A 668 4.00 -11.37 -6.04
CA THR A 668 2.90 -11.00 -5.16
C THR A 668 2.71 -12.03 -4.04
N SER A 669 2.74 -13.32 -4.38
CA SER A 669 2.60 -14.40 -3.40
C SER A 669 3.69 -14.33 -2.33
N PHE A 670 4.96 -14.17 -2.74
CA PHE A 670 6.09 -14.01 -1.81
C PHE A 670 5.94 -12.76 -0.93
N LEU A 671 5.59 -11.60 -1.50
CA LEU A 671 5.41 -10.36 -0.74
C LEU A 671 4.29 -10.47 0.30
N ILE A 672 3.20 -11.17 -0.02
CA ILE A 672 2.12 -11.41 0.93
C ILE A 672 2.58 -12.35 2.05
N ALA A 673 3.28 -13.44 1.74
CA ALA A 673 3.86 -14.34 2.74
C ALA A 673 4.81 -13.60 3.70
N PHE A 674 5.75 -12.80 3.15
CA PHE A 674 6.68 -12.00 3.93
C PHE A 674 5.98 -10.95 4.80
N SER A 675 4.90 -10.34 4.31
CA SER A 675 4.08 -9.44 5.13
C SER A 675 3.49 -10.15 6.36
N GLY A 676 3.05 -11.41 6.23
CA GLY A 676 2.61 -12.23 7.38
C GLY A 676 3.74 -12.55 8.35
N ILE A 677 4.93 -12.87 7.83
CA ILE A 677 6.14 -13.11 8.64
C ILE A 677 6.49 -11.86 9.45
N HIS A 678 6.50 -10.68 8.83
CA HIS A 678 6.73 -9.40 9.52
C HIS A 678 5.66 -9.11 10.58
N PHE A 679 4.38 -9.40 10.29
CA PHE A 679 3.29 -9.20 11.23
C PHE A 679 3.56 -9.93 12.56
N LEU A 680 3.98 -11.19 12.49
CA LEU A 680 4.21 -12.08 13.64
C LEU A 680 5.47 -11.70 14.44
N GLN A 681 6.55 -11.30 13.76
CA GLN A 681 7.82 -10.93 14.40
C GLN A 681 7.73 -9.74 15.37
N ARG A 682 6.67 -8.93 15.27
CA ARG A 682 6.44 -7.81 16.20
C ARG A 682 6.13 -8.27 17.64
N GLY A 683 5.82 -9.54 17.87
CA GLY A 683 5.56 -10.10 19.20
C GLY A 683 6.77 -10.84 19.77
N ARG A 684 6.94 -10.81 21.11
CA ARG A 684 7.77 -11.80 21.81
C ARG A 684 7.08 -13.16 21.80
N VAL A 685 5.79 -13.16 22.07
CA VAL A 685 4.89 -14.32 21.99
C VAL A 685 3.77 -14.02 20.98
N VAL A 686 3.32 -15.05 20.27
CA VAL A 686 2.14 -14.97 19.39
C VAL A 686 0.97 -15.74 19.99
N VAL A 687 -0.24 -15.19 19.90
CA VAL A 687 -1.49 -15.93 20.14
C VAL A 687 -2.25 -15.97 18.83
N THR A 688 -2.71 -17.14 18.40
CA THR A 688 -3.41 -17.26 17.12
C THR A 688 -4.43 -18.38 17.07
N ASP A 689 -5.53 -18.13 16.36
CA ASP A 689 -6.53 -19.10 15.90
C ASP A 689 -6.41 -19.37 14.38
N ARG A 690 -5.24 -19.10 13.78
CA ARG A 690 -4.91 -19.42 12.39
C ARG A 690 -3.81 -20.47 12.34
N LEU A 691 -4.02 -21.53 11.55
CA LEU A 691 -3.02 -22.58 11.33
C LEU A 691 -1.67 -22.01 10.81
N HIS A 692 -1.71 -21.09 9.85
CA HIS A 692 -0.48 -20.46 9.36
C HIS A 692 0.14 -19.47 10.34
N GLY A 693 -0.61 -18.98 11.34
CA GLY A 693 -0.02 -18.29 12.48
C GLY A 693 0.89 -19.24 13.27
N HIS A 694 0.46 -20.48 13.48
CA HIS A 694 1.25 -21.55 14.13
C HIS A 694 2.46 -21.98 13.29
N ILE A 695 2.25 -22.33 12.02
CA ILE A 695 3.35 -22.80 11.14
C ILE A 695 4.42 -21.70 11.01
N LEU A 696 4.04 -20.47 10.67
CA LEU A 696 5.02 -19.39 10.50
C LEU A 696 5.72 -19.01 11.80
N SER A 697 5.03 -19.06 12.95
CA SER A 697 5.67 -18.85 14.26
C SER A 697 6.67 -19.98 14.57
N THR A 698 6.38 -21.22 14.18
CA THR A 698 7.32 -22.35 14.27
C THR A 698 8.55 -22.12 13.38
N LEU A 699 8.37 -21.69 12.12
CA LEU A 699 9.48 -21.37 11.23
C LEU A 699 10.41 -20.27 11.79
N LEU A 700 9.82 -19.30 12.48
CA LEU A 700 10.50 -18.15 13.08
C LEU A 700 11.05 -18.42 14.49
N ASN A 701 10.80 -19.61 15.04
CA ASN A 701 11.08 -19.94 16.44
C ASN A 701 10.48 -18.91 17.44
N ILE A 702 9.26 -18.45 17.18
CA ILE A 702 8.52 -17.55 18.08
C ILE A 702 7.64 -18.41 19.00
N PRO A 703 7.77 -18.31 20.33
CA PRO A 703 6.87 -18.99 21.25
C PRO A 703 5.42 -18.56 21.01
N HIS A 704 4.48 -19.48 21.00
CA HIS A 704 3.11 -19.13 20.65
C HIS A 704 2.03 -20.02 21.27
N VAL A 705 0.83 -19.45 21.39
CA VAL A 705 -0.38 -20.12 21.83
C VAL A 705 -1.30 -20.32 20.62
N LEU A 706 -1.69 -21.57 20.39
CA LEU A 706 -2.64 -21.96 19.36
C LEU A 706 -4.03 -22.15 19.98
N ILE A 707 -4.99 -21.36 19.54
CA ILE A 707 -6.39 -21.47 19.97
C ILE A 707 -7.13 -22.32 18.95
N ASP A 708 -7.66 -23.45 19.37
CA ASP A 708 -8.41 -24.33 18.49
C ASP A 708 -9.80 -23.76 18.14
N ASN A 709 -10.45 -24.32 17.13
CA ASN A 709 -11.74 -23.86 16.61
C ASN A 709 -12.87 -24.89 16.76
N PRO A 710 -13.42 -25.11 17.97
CA PRO A 710 -14.59 -25.96 18.16
C PRO A 710 -15.78 -25.49 17.29
N PRO A 711 -16.60 -26.42 16.77
CA PRO A 711 -16.54 -27.87 16.93
C PRO A 711 -15.62 -28.58 15.91
N PHE A 712 -14.84 -27.84 15.12
CA PHE A 712 -14.13 -28.40 13.96
C PHE A 712 -12.76 -29.00 14.31
N TYR A 713 -12.10 -28.48 15.35
CA TYR A 713 -10.81 -28.97 15.86
C TYR A 713 -9.72 -29.09 14.76
N LYS A 714 -9.76 -28.17 13.80
CA LYS A 714 -8.89 -28.20 12.61
C LYS A 714 -7.42 -27.95 13.00
N LEU A 715 -7.20 -27.12 14.01
CA LEU A 715 -5.85 -26.73 14.42
C LEU A 715 -5.20 -27.82 15.26
N SER A 716 -5.95 -28.48 16.14
CA SER A 716 -5.45 -29.64 16.88
C SER A 716 -5.16 -30.84 15.99
N SER A 717 -5.95 -31.09 14.93
CA SER A 717 -5.66 -32.17 13.97
C SER A 717 -4.25 -32.03 13.38
N PHE A 718 -3.92 -30.83 12.86
CA PHE A 718 -2.58 -30.58 12.34
C PHE A 718 -1.50 -30.66 13.42
N HIS A 719 -1.77 -30.07 14.58
CA HIS A 719 -0.83 -30.06 15.70
C HIS A 719 -0.47 -31.49 16.14
N GLN A 720 -1.47 -32.36 16.28
CA GLN A 720 -1.28 -33.76 16.65
C GLN A 720 -0.51 -34.56 15.60
N SER A 721 -0.66 -34.23 14.31
CA SER A 721 0.11 -34.86 13.24
C SER A 721 1.58 -34.44 13.26
N TRP A 722 1.88 -33.14 13.32
CA TRP A 722 3.23 -32.66 12.96
C TRP A 722 3.99 -31.94 14.07
N THR A 723 3.31 -31.39 15.08
CA THR A 723 3.91 -30.48 16.06
C THR A 723 3.54 -30.81 17.51
N TYR A 724 3.12 -32.05 17.77
CA TYR A 724 2.54 -32.48 19.05
C TYR A 724 3.43 -32.16 20.26
N SER A 725 4.73 -32.40 20.13
CA SER A 725 5.73 -32.25 21.20
C SER A 725 6.48 -30.92 21.17
N LEU A 726 6.08 -29.96 20.31
CA LEU A 726 6.76 -28.68 20.16
C LEU A 726 6.76 -27.88 21.47
N SER A 727 7.93 -27.70 22.08
CA SER A 727 8.04 -27.19 23.46
C SER A 727 7.69 -25.72 23.64
N ASN A 728 7.74 -24.92 22.58
CA ASN A 728 7.43 -23.50 22.60
C ASN A 728 6.05 -23.19 21.98
N SER A 729 5.20 -24.20 21.81
CA SER A 729 3.80 -24.07 21.42
C SER A 729 2.89 -24.59 22.52
N VAL A 730 1.78 -23.91 22.76
CA VAL A 730 0.73 -24.39 23.68
C VAL A 730 -0.60 -24.34 22.96
N ILE A 731 -1.31 -25.48 22.88
CA ILE A 731 -2.66 -25.52 22.33
C ILE A 731 -3.71 -25.39 23.44
N ILE A 732 -4.76 -24.62 23.17
CA ILE A 732 -5.88 -24.41 24.08
C ILE A 732 -7.22 -24.45 23.33
N ASN A 733 -8.26 -24.90 24.03
CA ASN A 733 -9.62 -25.01 23.45
C ASN A 733 -10.51 -23.82 23.79
N ASN A 734 -10.10 -22.96 24.72
CA ASN A 734 -10.86 -21.78 25.14
C ASN A 734 -9.96 -20.54 25.14
N GLY A 735 -10.31 -19.56 24.29
CA GLY A 735 -9.55 -18.32 24.13
C GLY A 735 -9.47 -17.45 25.39
N THR A 736 -10.31 -17.66 26.42
CA THR A 736 -10.17 -16.94 27.70
C THR A 736 -8.86 -17.24 28.40
N ASN A 737 -8.35 -18.47 28.27
CA ASN A 737 -7.12 -18.92 28.92
C ASN A 737 -5.88 -18.65 28.06
N ALA A 738 -6.07 -18.11 26.85
CA ALA A 738 -4.99 -17.83 25.91
C ALA A 738 -4.01 -16.81 26.44
N LEU A 739 -4.52 -15.79 27.13
CA LEU A 739 -3.70 -14.74 27.68
C LEU A 739 -2.80 -15.26 28.80
N ASP A 740 -3.34 -16.08 29.71
CA ASP A 740 -2.55 -16.66 30.80
C ASP A 740 -1.45 -17.58 30.28
N ALA A 741 -1.77 -18.41 29.27
CA ALA A 741 -0.79 -19.25 28.59
C ALA A 741 0.30 -18.41 27.89
N ALA A 742 -0.08 -17.31 27.24
CA ALA A 742 0.85 -16.42 26.57
C ALA A 742 1.76 -15.67 27.57
N ILE A 743 1.23 -15.22 28.71
CA ILE A 743 2.00 -14.61 29.79
C ILE A 743 2.98 -15.62 30.39
N LYS A 744 2.57 -16.89 30.56
CA LYS A 744 3.46 -17.96 31.00
C LYS A 744 4.61 -18.18 30.01
N LEU A 745 4.32 -18.27 28.70
CA LEU A 745 5.36 -18.34 27.68
C LEU A 745 6.26 -17.10 27.71
N LEU A 746 5.70 -15.90 27.85
CA LEU A 746 6.48 -14.67 27.95
C LEU A 746 7.46 -14.74 29.13
N SER A 747 7.03 -15.21 30.30
CA SER A 747 7.92 -15.37 31.47
C SER A 747 9.07 -16.35 31.25
N ILE A 748 8.86 -17.40 30.44
CA ILE A 748 9.88 -18.40 30.11
C ILE A 748 10.88 -17.84 29.09
N TYR A 749 10.40 -17.10 28.10
CA TYR A 749 11.17 -16.71 26.92
C TYR A 749 11.55 -15.21 26.88
N ASP A 750 11.29 -14.44 27.94
CA ASP A 750 11.51 -12.98 28.00
C ASP A 750 12.96 -12.56 27.66
N ARG A 751 13.91 -13.44 27.94
CA ARG A 751 15.36 -13.23 27.72
C ARG A 751 15.95 -14.09 26.59
N VAL A 752 15.14 -14.94 25.96
CA VAL A 752 15.56 -15.94 24.96
C VAL A 752 14.75 -15.72 23.70
N LEU A 753 14.99 -14.59 23.03
CA LEU A 753 14.47 -14.36 21.69
C LEU A 753 15.50 -14.80 20.66
N PRO A 754 15.10 -15.43 19.54
CA PRO A 754 16.00 -15.70 18.44
C PRO A 754 16.71 -14.41 18.02
N PRO A 755 18.04 -14.45 17.79
CA PRO A 755 18.80 -13.26 17.42
C PRO A 755 18.25 -12.65 16.13
N VAL A 756 18.29 -11.33 16.03
CA VAL A 756 17.95 -10.62 14.79
C VAL A 756 19.07 -10.88 13.80
N GLY A 757 18.77 -11.66 12.76
CA GLY A 757 19.73 -12.06 11.73
C GLY A 757 19.34 -11.50 10.35
N PRO A 758 20.31 -11.22 9.47
CA PRO A 758 20.00 -10.85 8.10
C PRO A 758 19.23 -12.00 7.41
N ILE A 759 18.22 -11.66 6.61
CA ILE A 759 17.67 -12.61 5.63
C ILE A 759 18.77 -12.88 4.63
N ASP A 760 19.08 -14.14 4.35
CA ASP A 760 19.80 -14.46 3.12
C ASP A 760 18.87 -14.21 1.93
N MET A 761 18.81 -12.96 1.49
CA MET A 761 17.97 -12.53 0.38
C MET A 761 18.35 -13.28 -0.91
N ASN A 762 19.58 -13.80 -1.06
CA ASN A 762 19.97 -14.61 -2.22
C ASN A 762 19.13 -15.89 -2.36
N ARG A 763 18.55 -16.38 -1.26
CA ARG A 763 17.60 -17.49 -1.27
C ARG A 763 16.31 -17.13 -2.02
N PHE A 764 15.89 -15.87 -2.00
CA PHE A 764 14.60 -15.40 -2.54
C PHE A 764 14.70 -14.50 -3.78
N THR A 765 15.85 -13.86 -4.06
CA THR A 765 16.00 -12.82 -5.10
C THR A 765 16.34 -13.33 -6.51
N LYS A 766 16.49 -14.65 -6.71
CA LYS A 766 16.73 -15.27 -8.04
C LYS A 766 15.47 -15.94 -8.64
N LEU A 767 14.27 -15.53 -8.21
CA LEU A 767 12.98 -16.03 -8.71
C LEU A 767 12.58 -15.39 -10.05
#